data_AF-A0A4S2FZ80-F1
#
_entry.id   AF-A0A4S2FZ80-F1
#
_cell.length_a   1.000
_cell.length_b   1.000
_cell.length_c   1.000
_cell.angle_alpha   90.00
_cell.angle_beta   90.00
_cell.angle_gamma   90.00
#
_symmetry.space_group_name_H-M   'P 1'
#
loop_
_entity.id
_entity.type
_entity.pdbx_description
1 polymer ?
#
loop_
_entity_poly.entity_id
_entity_poly.type
_entity_poly.pdbx_seq_one_letter_code
_entity_poly.pdbx_strand_id
1 'polypeptide(L)'
;MMDRQQILDWIAEGLERWPEAAERHRMVAACGPRVLARYEGFEWKALLLPARKVSTLARLDAGSVAARPCFLCAANRPQQQAAMPWRGYEILVNPFPVFPNHLTIAATDHTPQRIPGRIADMAALAGELEGFTVIYNGARSGASAPDHFHFQAVPSGYIDMLRFDRGPVYSRRFIGRDADTVVRDVEQYLLSAGLSDDGAEMPVNIAMERLDDGNLLVRVVPRRAHRPSCYPTPAVSPGAIDIFGTIVTVSDDDFMALDRDCLERILAEVAYPNPDRCIRVGIMSSRNPEFTLNGRYERVADTFFPLDDDASFTLEDVPVGSQFHWEHTERRTYPGTLELQRRSDGTVEAVNVIGMERYLEGVIGAEMSPESPDELLKAHAVISRSWAYKQIACREALHYPAQCDCGLKEAGDEHIRWYDHDDHTDFDVCADDHCQRYLGLPAEEYSVKLHEIIRATSGEVVLDGDGSLCDTRFSKCCGGAFEEFEYCWEPVHHSCLEAARDTVPSHPVPDLRDEEEAVRWIMSAPEAFCASPDADVLRSVLNRSDFDTTPDFYRWTVTYTPDELSDIVRERSGIDFGMITGLQPIERGKSGRIVRLRITGTLRTMTVGKELEIRRWLSRSHLYSSAFVVERGDEGEFILHGAGWGHGVGLCQIGAAVMASEGYDYRTILRHYFNNADIRACLIINVAGRVV
;
A
#
# COMPACT_ATOMS: atom_id res chain seq x y z
N MET A 1 -36.98 -17.46 0.90
CA MET A 1 -36.85 -16.06 1.34
C MET A 1 -37.81 -15.86 2.50
N MET A 2 -37.28 -15.37 3.61
CA MET A 2 -37.99 -15.11 4.85
C MET A 2 -38.17 -13.60 4.92
N ASP A 3 -39.43 -13.15 4.86
CA ASP A 3 -39.73 -11.72 4.85
C ASP A 3 -39.27 -11.06 6.16
N ARG A 4 -38.69 -9.86 6.05
CA ARG A 4 -38.15 -9.14 7.21
C ARG A 4 -39.18 -8.95 8.32
N GLN A 5 -40.41 -8.58 7.97
CA GLN A 5 -41.46 -8.35 8.97
C GLN A 5 -41.86 -9.65 9.67
N GLN A 6 -41.98 -10.76 8.93
CA GLN A 6 -42.25 -12.07 9.50
C GLN A 6 -41.18 -12.51 10.52
N ILE A 7 -39.91 -12.26 10.23
CA ILE A 7 -38.81 -12.55 11.16
C ILE A 7 -38.94 -11.69 12.42
N LEU A 8 -39.19 -10.39 12.26
CA LEU A 8 -39.33 -9.46 13.39
C LEU A 8 -40.53 -9.82 14.29
N ASP A 9 -41.66 -10.19 13.69
CA ASP A 9 -42.86 -10.62 14.41
C ASP A 9 -42.58 -11.91 15.20
N TRP A 10 -41.90 -12.88 14.59
CA TRP A 10 -41.50 -14.11 15.26
C TRP A 10 -40.54 -13.86 16.44
N ILE A 11 -39.58 -12.94 16.28
CA ILE A 11 -38.68 -12.53 17.38
C ILE A 11 -39.49 -11.90 18.50
N ALA A 12 -40.42 -10.99 18.20
CA ALA A 12 -41.25 -10.32 19.18
C ALA A 12 -42.07 -11.33 19.99
N GLU A 13 -42.74 -12.27 19.33
CA GLU A 13 -43.48 -13.36 19.99
C GLU A 13 -42.57 -14.26 20.85
N GLY A 14 -41.34 -14.53 20.40
CA GLY A 14 -40.36 -15.30 21.15
C GLY A 14 -39.91 -14.59 22.43
N LEU A 15 -39.68 -13.27 22.36
CA LEU A 15 -39.30 -12.46 23.51
C LEU A 15 -40.46 -12.30 24.50
N GLU A 16 -41.71 -12.19 24.04
CA GLU A 16 -42.88 -12.18 24.93
C GLU A 16 -42.98 -13.45 25.79
N ARG A 17 -42.59 -14.59 25.22
CA ARG A 17 -42.58 -15.90 25.92
C ARG A 17 -41.36 -16.08 26.83
N TRP A 18 -40.35 -15.22 26.71
CA TRP A 18 -39.08 -15.33 27.42
C TRP A 18 -38.66 -14.02 28.11
N PRO A 19 -39.24 -13.69 29.29
CA PRO A 19 -39.04 -12.41 29.96
C PRO A 19 -37.59 -12.03 30.24
N GLU A 20 -36.72 -12.99 30.59
CA GLU A 20 -35.32 -12.71 30.87
C GLU A 20 -34.54 -12.31 29.60
N ALA A 21 -34.85 -12.92 28.46
CA ALA A 21 -34.27 -12.52 27.18
C ALA A 21 -34.83 -11.16 26.74
N ALA A 22 -36.14 -10.93 26.90
CA ALA A 22 -36.78 -9.65 26.60
C ALA A 22 -36.16 -8.48 27.37
N GLU A 23 -35.87 -8.66 28.67
CA GLU A 23 -35.18 -7.65 29.47
C GLU A 23 -33.79 -7.33 28.89
N ARG A 24 -32.99 -8.33 28.54
CA ARG A 24 -31.65 -8.10 27.96
C ARG A 24 -31.71 -7.42 26.61
N HIS A 25 -32.67 -7.76 25.75
CA HIS A 25 -32.91 -7.06 24.49
C HIS A 25 -33.30 -5.59 24.71
N ARG A 26 -34.15 -5.29 25.72
CA ARG A 26 -34.50 -3.92 26.11
C ARG A 26 -33.31 -3.13 26.65
N MET A 27 -32.48 -3.75 27.49
CA MET A 27 -31.28 -3.11 28.04
C MET A 27 -30.28 -2.71 26.95
N VAL A 28 -30.07 -3.57 25.95
CA VAL A 28 -29.20 -3.26 24.81
C VAL A 28 -29.72 -2.05 24.02
N ALA A 29 -31.03 -1.96 23.78
CA ALA A 29 -31.64 -0.84 23.06
C ALA A 29 -31.48 0.52 23.77
N ALA A 30 -31.26 0.51 25.10
CA ALA A 30 -31.05 1.71 25.90
C ALA A 30 -29.58 2.17 25.99
N CYS A 31 -28.63 1.36 25.52
CA CYS A 31 -27.21 1.67 25.58
C CYS A 31 -26.77 2.46 24.35
N GLY A 32 -26.35 3.72 24.54
CA GLY A 32 -25.80 4.54 23.45
C GLY A 32 -24.32 4.21 23.17
N PRO A 33 -23.89 4.13 21.90
CA PRO A 33 -22.49 3.94 21.56
C PRO A 33 -21.65 5.19 21.85
N ARG A 34 -20.39 5.00 22.25
CA ARG A 34 -19.37 6.05 22.25
C ARG A 34 -18.49 5.90 21.01
N VAL A 35 -18.39 6.95 20.20
CA VAL A 35 -17.50 6.94 19.03
C VAL A 35 -16.04 6.99 19.51
N LEU A 36 -15.26 5.98 19.14
CA LEU A 36 -13.83 5.86 19.44
C LEU A 36 -12.97 6.54 18.36
N ALA A 37 -13.33 6.33 17.09
CA ALA A 37 -12.63 6.88 15.94
C ALA A 37 -13.59 7.03 14.76
N ARG A 38 -13.24 7.95 13.85
CA ARG A 38 -13.88 8.07 12.53
C ARG A 38 -12.85 7.67 11.49
N TYR A 39 -13.23 6.78 10.58
CA TYR A 39 -12.38 6.32 9.50
C TYR A 39 -13.18 6.41 8.19
N GLU A 40 -12.79 7.33 7.31
CA GLU A 40 -13.30 7.43 5.92
C GLU A 40 -14.83 7.30 5.76
N GLY A 41 -15.59 7.95 6.66
CA GLY A 41 -17.06 7.96 6.64
C GLY A 41 -17.75 6.96 7.57
N PHE A 42 -17.02 6.02 8.16
CA PHE A 42 -17.50 5.07 9.19
C PHE A 42 -17.07 5.49 10.61
N GLU A 43 -17.89 5.13 11.61
CA GLU A 43 -17.61 5.36 13.03
C GLU A 43 -17.30 4.06 13.76
N TRP A 44 -16.08 3.95 14.29
CA TRP A 44 -15.74 2.95 15.29
C TRP A 44 -16.42 3.28 16.60
N LYS A 45 -17.19 2.32 17.11
CA LYS A 45 -18.03 2.51 18.30
C LYS A 45 -17.59 1.58 19.42
N ALA A 46 -17.67 2.07 20.65
CA ALA A 46 -17.68 1.25 21.85
C ALA A 46 -19.11 1.12 22.38
N LEU A 47 -19.48 -0.08 22.81
CA LEU A 47 -20.72 -0.36 23.55
C LEU A 47 -20.39 -0.95 24.92
N LEU A 48 -21.05 -0.47 25.96
CA LEU A 48 -20.99 -1.02 27.30
C LEU A 48 -22.21 -1.92 27.54
N LEU A 49 -21.98 -3.23 27.64
CA LEU A 49 -23.03 -4.25 27.83
C LEU A 49 -22.74 -5.14 29.05
N PRO A 50 -22.96 -4.67 30.30
CA PRO A 50 -22.65 -5.42 31.51
C PRO A 50 -23.39 -6.76 31.60
N ALA A 51 -24.60 -6.85 31.04
CA ALA A 51 -25.40 -8.07 31.00
C ALA A 51 -24.74 -9.21 30.19
N ARG A 52 -23.74 -8.91 29.35
CA ARG A 52 -22.97 -9.90 28.60
C ARG A 52 -21.78 -10.49 29.35
N LYS A 53 -21.48 -10.02 30.57
CA LYS A 53 -20.29 -10.45 31.34
C LYS A 53 -20.13 -11.98 31.40
N VAL A 54 -21.23 -12.72 31.59
CA VAL A 54 -21.22 -14.19 31.64
C VAL A 54 -20.78 -14.81 30.31
N SER A 55 -21.24 -14.26 29.17
CA SER A 55 -20.89 -14.76 27.84
C SER A 55 -19.47 -14.34 27.44
N THR A 56 -19.08 -13.10 27.68
CA THR A 56 -17.78 -12.54 27.28
C THR A 56 -16.60 -13.11 28.09
N LEU A 57 -16.80 -13.38 29.38
CA LEU A 57 -15.76 -13.90 30.27
C LEU A 57 -15.79 -15.43 30.43
N ALA A 58 -16.60 -16.15 29.65
CA ALA A 58 -16.65 -17.59 29.70
C ALA A 58 -15.27 -18.20 29.35
N ARG A 59 -14.85 -19.23 30.10
CA ARG A 59 -13.62 -19.98 29.81
C ARG A 59 -13.88 -20.95 28.65
N LEU A 60 -13.04 -20.86 27.63
CA LEU A 60 -13.15 -21.62 26.38
C LEU A 60 -12.03 -22.67 26.22
N ASP A 61 -11.26 -22.95 27.27
CA ASP A 61 -10.27 -24.02 27.24
C ASP A 61 -10.96 -25.39 27.13
N ALA A 62 -10.26 -26.36 26.54
CA ALA A 62 -10.82 -27.69 26.25
C ALA A 62 -11.40 -28.38 27.49
N GLY A 63 -10.80 -28.18 28.67
CA GLY A 63 -11.28 -28.73 29.94
C GLY A 63 -12.61 -28.12 30.37
N SER A 64 -12.71 -26.78 30.33
CA SER A 64 -13.95 -26.05 30.65
C SER A 64 -15.09 -26.34 29.67
N VAL A 65 -14.79 -26.49 28.38
CA VAL A 65 -15.78 -26.81 27.34
C VAL A 65 -16.31 -28.24 27.51
N ALA A 66 -15.43 -29.22 27.76
CA ALA A 66 -15.85 -30.61 27.98
C ALA A 66 -16.67 -30.80 29.28
N ALA A 67 -16.50 -29.92 30.26
CA ALA A 67 -17.16 -30.01 31.56
C ALA A 67 -18.58 -29.40 31.61
N ARG A 68 -19.02 -28.67 30.57
CA ARG A 68 -20.34 -28.02 30.52
C ARG A 68 -21.27 -28.68 29.50
N PRO A 69 -22.57 -28.83 29.79
CA PRO A 69 -23.56 -29.14 28.75
C PRO A 69 -23.55 -28.05 27.66
N CYS A 70 -23.55 -28.45 26.39
CA CYS A 70 -23.56 -27.48 25.30
C CYS A 70 -24.93 -26.79 25.22
N PHE A 71 -24.94 -25.47 25.44
CA PHE A 71 -26.16 -24.64 25.47
C PHE A 71 -26.80 -24.45 24.09
N LEU A 72 -26.14 -24.87 23.01
CA LEU A 72 -26.69 -24.85 21.65
C LEU A 72 -27.39 -26.17 21.29
N CYS A 73 -27.20 -27.27 22.02
CA CYS A 73 -27.97 -28.48 21.78
C CYS A 73 -29.41 -28.33 22.29
N ALA A 74 -30.39 -28.73 21.48
CA ALA A 74 -31.82 -28.60 21.80
C ALA A 74 -32.18 -29.15 23.21
N ALA A 75 -31.56 -30.26 23.63
CA ALA A 75 -31.80 -30.87 24.94
C ALA A 75 -31.37 -29.99 26.15
N ASN A 76 -30.46 -29.04 25.95
CA ASN A 76 -29.90 -28.20 27.00
C ASN A 76 -30.39 -26.74 26.93
N ARG A 77 -31.17 -26.38 25.90
CA ARG A 77 -31.69 -25.02 25.73
C ARG A 77 -32.83 -24.75 26.73
N PRO A 78 -33.05 -23.47 27.11
CA PRO A 78 -34.25 -23.10 27.87
C PRO A 78 -35.52 -23.50 27.11
N GLN A 79 -36.51 -24.05 27.83
CA GLN A 79 -37.76 -24.52 27.20
C GLN A 79 -38.55 -23.40 26.52
N GLN A 80 -38.35 -22.16 26.97
CA GLN A 80 -38.97 -20.96 26.42
C GLN A 80 -38.33 -20.50 25.09
N GLN A 81 -37.11 -20.97 24.78
CA GLN A 81 -36.40 -20.56 23.57
C GLN A 81 -37.02 -21.24 22.36
N ALA A 82 -37.83 -20.48 21.61
CA ALA A 82 -38.39 -20.92 20.35
C ALA A 82 -37.29 -21.16 19.31
N ALA A 83 -37.52 -22.14 18.43
CA ALA A 83 -36.63 -22.50 17.34
C ALA A 83 -37.39 -22.52 16.02
N MET A 84 -36.80 -21.91 14.99
CA MET A 84 -37.30 -21.93 13.63
C MET A 84 -36.36 -22.79 12.76
N PRO A 85 -36.79 -23.96 12.28
CA PRO A 85 -35.94 -24.85 11.48
C PRO A 85 -35.56 -24.23 10.14
N TRP A 86 -34.30 -24.39 9.74
CA TRP A 86 -33.77 -23.94 8.44
C TRP A 86 -32.59 -24.81 8.00
N ARG A 87 -32.74 -25.62 6.94
CA ARG A 87 -31.66 -26.41 6.27
C ARG A 87 -30.64 -27.12 7.20
N GLY A 88 -31.10 -27.84 8.22
CA GLY A 88 -30.20 -28.52 9.18
C GLY A 88 -29.64 -27.60 10.27
N TYR A 89 -30.22 -26.41 10.40
CA TYR A 89 -30.00 -25.45 11.47
C TYR A 89 -31.32 -25.09 12.13
N GLU A 90 -31.22 -24.42 13.27
CA GLU A 90 -32.33 -23.79 13.96
C GLU A 90 -31.98 -22.32 14.22
N ILE A 91 -32.83 -21.42 13.75
CA ILE A 91 -32.76 -19.99 14.05
C ILE A 91 -33.41 -19.76 15.41
N LEU A 92 -32.67 -19.09 16.30
CA LEU A 92 -32.99 -18.87 17.70
C LEU A 92 -32.86 -17.39 18.04
N VAL A 93 -33.73 -16.89 18.92
CA VAL A 93 -33.50 -15.61 19.59
C VAL A 93 -32.25 -15.72 20.46
N ASN A 94 -31.31 -14.78 20.32
CA ASN A 94 -30.07 -14.82 21.09
C ASN A 94 -30.32 -14.38 22.55
N PRO A 95 -30.11 -15.25 23.56
CA PRO A 95 -30.37 -14.90 24.98
C PRO A 95 -29.48 -13.79 25.54
N PHE A 96 -28.34 -13.55 24.89
CA PHE A 96 -27.40 -12.49 25.24
C PHE A 96 -27.18 -11.68 23.95
N PRO A 97 -28.04 -10.70 23.63
CA PRO A 97 -27.89 -9.88 22.44
C PRO A 97 -26.69 -8.93 22.52
N VAL A 98 -26.25 -8.42 21.35
CA VAL A 98 -25.33 -7.26 21.25
C VAL A 98 -26.09 -6.07 20.68
N PHE A 99 -27.00 -6.34 19.74
CA PHE A 99 -27.96 -5.41 19.19
C PHE A 99 -29.39 -5.94 19.40
N PRO A 100 -30.43 -5.08 19.30
CA PRO A 100 -31.81 -5.54 19.24
C PRO A 100 -32.00 -6.56 18.10
N ASN A 101 -32.90 -7.52 18.30
CA ASN A 101 -33.24 -8.57 17.34
C ASN A 101 -32.05 -9.46 16.91
N HIS A 102 -30.99 -9.56 17.74
CA HIS A 102 -29.88 -10.48 17.49
C HIS A 102 -30.33 -11.95 17.55
N LEU A 103 -29.95 -12.73 16.54
CA LEU A 103 -30.24 -14.15 16.36
C LEU A 103 -28.98 -15.03 16.51
N THR A 104 -29.19 -16.27 16.92
CA THR A 104 -28.22 -17.37 16.86
C THR A 104 -28.76 -18.45 15.93
N ILE A 105 -27.97 -18.92 14.98
CA ILE A 105 -28.37 -19.95 14.01
C ILE A 105 -27.49 -21.17 14.27
N ALA A 106 -27.99 -22.12 15.05
CA ALA A 106 -27.23 -23.28 15.51
C ALA A 106 -27.47 -24.49 14.61
N ALA A 107 -26.42 -25.25 14.26
CA ALA A 107 -26.60 -26.53 13.58
C ALA A 107 -27.43 -27.49 14.44
N THR A 108 -28.29 -28.32 13.83
CA THR A 108 -29.07 -29.30 14.59
C THR A 108 -28.18 -30.38 15.20
N ASP A 109 -27.12 -30.75 14.47
CA ASP A 109 -26.11 -31.70 14.94
C ASP A 109 -24.99 -30.99 15.71
N HIS A 110 -24.54 -31.62 16.80
CA HIS A 110 -23.41 -31.15 17.59
C HIS A 110 -22.10 -31.40 16.84
N THR A 111 -21.75 -30.47 15.96
CA THR A 111 -20.52 -30.50 15.16
C THR A 111 -19.60 -29.34 15.54
N PRO A 112 -18.26 -29.50 15.51
CA PRO A 112 -17.34 -28.42 15.87
C PRO A 112 -17.54 -27.14 15.05
N GLN A 113 -17.23 -25.97 15.63
CA GLN A 113 -17.27 -24.68 14.94
C GLN A 113 -16.20 -24.62 13.83
N ARG A 114 -16.57 -25.04 12.62
CA ARG A 114 -15.71 -25.14 11.44
C ARG A 114 -16.33 -24.63 10.15
N ILE A 115 -15.71 -23.65 9.49
CA ILE A 115 -16.26 -22.99 8.30
C ILE A 115 -16.10 -23.73 6.95
N PRO A 116 -15.05 -24.55 6.70
CA PRO A 116 -14.92 -25.23 5.41
C PRO A 116 -16.17 -26.05 5.06
N GLY A 117 -16.68 -25.89 3.84
CA GLY A 117 -17.91 -26.52 3.36
C GLY A 117 -19.23 -25.89 3.87
N ARG A 118 -19.17 -24.77 4.60
CA ARG A 118 -20.34 -24.07 5.18
C ARG A 118 -20.54 -22.65 4.63
N ILE A 119 -19.66 -22.17 3.74
CA ILE A 119 -19.80 -20.84 3.11
C ILE A 119 -21.08 -20.78 2.26
N ALA A 120 -21.41 -21.86 1.55
CA ALA A 120 -22.66 -21.97 0.80
C ALA A 120 -23.91 -21.86 1.70
N ASP A 121 -23.87 -22.47 2.90
CA ASP A 121 -24.95 -22.32 3.89
C ASP A 121 -25.05 -20.86 4.34
N MET A 122 -23.92 -20.20 4.62
CA MET A 122 -23.89 -18.78 5.00
C MET A 122 -24.47 -17.86 3.89
N ALA A 123 -24.12 -18.12 2.63
CA ALA A 123 -24.61 -17.36 1.49
C ALA A 123 -26.11 -17.57 1.24
N ALA A 124 -26.58 -18.81 1.35
CA ALA A 124 -28.01 -19.11 1.29
C ALA A 124 -28.77 -18.42 2.42
N LEU A 125 -28.24 -18.44 3.65
CA LEU A 125 -28.87 -17.78 4.79
C LEU A 125 -28.94 -16.26 4.60
N ALA A 126 -27.83 -15.62 4.18
CA ALA A 126 -27.80 -14.18 3.94
C ALA A 126 -28.72 -13.76 2.78
N GLY A 127 -28.83 -14.61 1.76
CA GLY A 127 -29.76 -14.39 0.65
C GLY A 127 -31.23 -14.54 1.02
N GLU A 128 -31.54 -15.41 1.99
CA GLU A 128 -32.91 -15.71 2.41
C GLU A 128 -33.39 -14.88 3.61
N LEU A 129 -32.50 -14.43 4.50
CA LEU A 129 -32.81 -13.70 5.74
C LEU A 129 -32.82 -12.18 5.47
N GLU A 130 -33.91 -11.68 4.89
CA GLU A 130 -34.00 -10.31 4.40
C GLU A 130 -33.81 -9.25 5.51
N GLY A 131 -32.93 -8.29 5.25
CA GLY A 131 -32.66 -7.18 6.18
C GLY A 131 -31.80 -7.56 7.39
N PHE A 132 -31.07 -8.67 7.30
CA PHE A 132 -30.09 -9.10 8.31
C PHE A 132 -28.70 -9.29 7.70
N THR A 133 -27.68 -8.98 8.49
CA THR A 133 -26.29 -9.35 8.25
C THR A 133 -25.99 -10.64 8.99
N VAL A 134 -25.62 -11.69 8.26
CA VAL A 134 -25.17 -12.98 8.80
C VAL A 134 -23.70 -12.88 9.13
N ILE A 135 -23.30 -13.44 10.27
CA ILE A 135 -21.97 -13.32 10.84
C ILE A 135 -21.45 -14.68 11.26
N TYR A 136 -20.18 -14.93 10.98
CA TYR A 136 -19.43 -16.09 11.43
C TYR A 136 -18.26 -15.69 12.33
N ASN A 137 -18.11 -16.43 13.43
CA ASN A 137 -16.94 -16.39 14.30
C ASN A 137 -16.25 -17.75 14.26
N GLY A 138 -15.00 -17.82 13.82
CA GLY A 138 -14.23 -19.06 13.94
C GLY A 138 -14.04 -19.48 15.41
N ALA A 139 -13.78 -20.77 15.66
CA ALA A 139 -13.62 -21.30 17.02
C ALA A 139 -12.55 -20.56 17.84
N ARG A 140 -11.49 -20.11 17.16
CA ARG A 140 -10.38 -19.31 17.71
C ARG A 140 -10.51 -17.82 17.42
N SER A 141 -11.70 -17.33 17.07
CA SER A 141 -11.96 -15.97 16.60
C SER A 141 -13.23 -15.35 17.21
N GLY A 142 -13.51 -15.68 18.47
CA GLY A 142 -14.62 -15.08 19.23
C GLY A 142 -15.91 -15.90 19.26
N ALA A 143 -15.88 -17.18 18.83
CA ALA A 143 -17.03 -18.06 18.95
C ALA A 143 -17.40 -18.32 20.42
N SER A 144 -18.70 -18.26 20.72
CA SER A 144 -19.22 -18.50 22.07
C SER A 144 -19.28 -19.99 22.45
N ALA A 145 -19.38 -20.86 21.45
CA ALA A 145 -19.38 -22.31 21.56
C ALA A 145 -18.43 -22.88 20.49
N PRO A 146 -17.14 -23.06 20.79
CA PRO A 146 -16.18 -23.60 19.80
C PRO A 146 -16.46 -25.07 19.45
N ASP A 147 -17.24 -25.76 20.28
CA ASP A 147 -17.61 -27.16 20.14
C ASP A 147 -18.90 -27.40 19.34
N HIS A 148 -19.71 -26.37 19.05
CA HIS A 148 -20.97 -26.49 18.31
C HIS A 148 -21.11 -25.38 17.25
N PHE A 149 -21.18 -25.79 15.98
CA PHE A 149 -21.33 -24.92 14.82
C PHE A 149 -22.56 -24.01 14.92
N HIS A 150 -22.33 -22.71 14.77
CA HIS A 150 -23.37 -21.70 14.69
C HIS A 150 -22.95 -20.47 13.89
N PHE A 151 -23.92 -19.85 13.23
CA PHE A 151 -23.85 -18.47 12.77
C PHE A 151 -24.56 -17.54 13.76
N GLN A 152 -24.37 -16.24 13.58
CA GLN A 152 -25.15 -15.20 14.23
C GLN A 152 -25.77 -14.31 13.14
N ALA A 153 -26.86 -13.62 13.46
CA ALA A 153 -27.41 -12.63 12.55
C ALA A 153 -27.94 -11.42 13.31
N VAL A 154 -27.67 -10.23 12.79
CA VAL A 154 -28.16 -8.95 13.35
C VAL A 154 -28.86 -8.18 12.24
N PRO A 155 -29.82 -7.30 12.57
CA PRO A 155 -30.41 -6.45 11.54
C PRO A 155 -29.34 -5.67 10.76
N SER A 156 -29.50 -5.57 9.44
CA SER A 156 -28.62 -4.78 8.58
C SER A 156 -28.59 -3.31 9.05
N GLY A 157 -27.43 -2.67 8.93
CA GLY A 157 -27.18 -1.31 9.44
C GLY A 157 -26.66 -1.25 10.89
N TYR A 158 -26.43 -2.38 11.55
CA TYR A 158 -25.62 -2.41 12.78
C TYR A 158 -24.14 -2.68 12.51
N ILE A 159 -23.81 -3.23 11.34
CA ILE A 159 -22.45 -3.51 10.91
C ILE A 159 -22.12 -2.68 9.66
N ASP A 160 -22.11 -1.36 9.83
CA ASP A 160 -22.00 -0.44 8.69
C ASP A 160 -20.71 -0.65 7.88
N MET A 161 -19.63 -1.13 8.51
CA MET A 161 -18.33 -1.43 7.89
C MET A 161 -18.40 -2.37 6.67
N LEU A 162 -19.44 -3.20 6.53
CA LEU A 162 -19.59 -4.04 5.33
C LEU A 162 -19.75 -3.16 4.07
N ARG A 163 -20.52 -2.08 4.18
CA ARG A 163 -20.97 -1.24 3.07
C ARG A 163 -19.93 -0.23 2.61
N PHE A 164 -18.94 0.06 3.44
CA PHE A 164 -17.83 0.93 3.06
C PHE A 164 -16.82 0.15 2.20
N ASP A 165 -16.45 0.70 1.05
CA ASP A 165 -15.43 0.13 0.17
C ASP A 165 -14.07 0.05 0.86
N ARG A 166 -13.67 1.16 1.50
CA ARG A 166 -12.47 1.25 2.32
C ARG A 166 -12.77 0.69 3.72
N GLY A 167 -12.62 -0.63 3.85
CA GLY A 167 -12.53 -1.24 5.16
C GLY A 167 -11.17 -0.97 5.80
N PRO A 168 -11.02 -1.19 7.12
CA PRO A 168 -9.74 -1.28 7.77
C PRO A 168 -8.82 -2.27 7.05
N VAL A 169 -7.52 -1.99 7.13
CA VAL A 169 -6.38 -2.68 6.52
C VAL A 169 -6.22 -4.16 6.86
N TYR A 170 -7.26 -4.85 7.34
CA TYR A 170 -7.23 -6.27 7.74
C TYR A 170 -8.45 -7.06 7.24
N SER A 171 -9.19 -6.50 6.28
CA SER A 171 -10.42 -7.10 5.77
C SER A 171 -10.47 -7.09 4.24
N ARG A 172 -10.92 -8.19 3.63
CA ARG A 172 -11.17 -8.32 2.19
C ARG A 172 -12.67 -8.27 1.94
N ARG A 173 -13.09 -7.47 0.95
CA ARG A 173 -14.49 -7.31 0.55
C ARG A 173 -14.74 -8.03 -0.77
N PHE A 174 -15.91 -8.64 -0.90
CA PHE A 174 -16.41 -9.27 -2.11
C PHE A 174 -17.85 -8.79 -2.37
N ILE A 175 -18.20 -8.57 -3.63
CA ILE A 175 -19.59 -8.42 -4.05
C ILE A 175 -19.83 -9.42 -5.18
N GLY A 176 -20.81 -10.29 -5.02
CA GLY A 176 -21.20 -11.22 -6.08
C GLY A 176 -22.67 -11.08 -6.44
N ARG A 177 -22.97 -11.28 -7.73
CA ARG A 177 -24.34 -11.23 -8.27
C ARG A 177 -25.20 -12.43 -7.87
N ASP A 178 -24.56 -13.50 -7.42
CA ASP A 178 -25.18 -14.73 -6.95
C ASP A 178 -24.34 -15.38 -5.85
N ALA A 179 -24.96 -16.34 -5.14
CA ALA A 179 -24.32 -17.06 -4.04
C ALA A 179 -23.11 -17.88 -4.50
N ASP A 180 -23.18 -18.51 -5.68
CA ASP A 180 -22.12 -19.40 -6.16
C ASP A 180 -20.82 -18.63 -6.43
N THR A 181 -20.94 -17.43 -6.99
CA THR A 181 -19.84 -16.50 -7.24
C THR A 181 -19.18 -16.08 -5.93
N VAL A 182 -19.98 -15.61 -4.97
CA VAL A 182 -19.47 -15.21 -3.64
C VAL A 182 -18.79 -16.37 -2.93
N VAL A 183 -19.40 -17.56 -2.96
CA VAL A 183 -18.85 -18.77 -2.31
C VAL A 183 -17.48 -19.08 -2.89
N ARG A 184 -17.36 -19.14 -4.22
CA ARG A 184 -16.10 -19.42 -4.90
C ARG A 184 -15.03 -18.39 -4.54
N ASP A 185 -15.36 -17.11 -4.58
CA ASP A 185 -14.37 -16.04 -4.37
C ASP A 185 -13.87 -16.02 -2.90
N VAL A 186 -14.78 -16.24 -1.94
CA VAL A 186 -14.44 -16.36 -0.52
C VAL A 186 -13.60 -17.62 -0.26
N GLU A 187 -14.01 -18.77 -0.80
CA GLU A 187 -13.24 -20.03 -0.63
C GLU A 187 -11.85 -19.93 -1.24
N GLN A 188 -11.74 -19.37 -2.44
CA GLN A 188 -10.46 -19.13 -3.10
C GLN A 188 -9.56 -18.19 -2.27
N TYR A 189 -10.14 -17.15 -1.68
CA TYR A 189 -9.39 -16.24 -0.80
C TYR A 189 -8.91 -16.93 0.48
N LEU A 190 -9.75 -17.75 1.12
CA LEU A 190 -9.34 -18.50 2.31
C LEU A 190 -8.19 -19.47 1.99
N LEU A 191 -8.26 -20.15 0.84
CA LEU A 191 -7.20 -21.03 0.35
C LEU A 191 -5.90 -20.28 0.06
N SER A 192 -5.98 -19.13 -0.64
CA SER A 192 -4.80 -18.34 -1.01
C SER A 192 -4.13 -17.63 0.17
N ALA A 193 -4.90 -17.32 1.22
CA ALA A 193 -4.39 -16.77 2.47
C ALA A 193 -3.56 -17.77 3.30
N GLY A 194 -3.32 -18.99 2.80
CA GLY A 194 -2.55 -20.03 3.50
C GLY A 194 -3.29 -20.63 4.70
N LEU A 195 -4.59 -20.36 4.82
CA LEU A 195 -5.47 -20.96 5.83
C LEU A 195 -5.94 -22.31 5.24
N SER A 196 -5.08 -23.33 5.33
CA SER A 196 -5.31 -24.62 4.67
C SER A 196 -6.43 -25.46 5.31
N ASP A 197 -6.93 -26.42 4.52
CA ASP A 197 -7.90 -27.46 4.88
C ASP A 197 -7.22 -28.67 5.56
N ASP A 198 -6.23 -28.44 6.43
CA ASP A 198 -5.51 -29.49 7.18
C ASP A 198 -6.37 -30.16 8.26
N GLY A 199 -7.67 -29.83 8.31
CA GLY A 199 -8.56 -30.24 9.37
C GLY A 199 -8.37 -29.45 10.67
N ALA A 200 -7.71 -28.30 10.67
CA ALA A 200 -7.78 -27.30 11.75
C ALA A 200 -8.80 -26.21 11.42
N GLU A 201 -9.41 -25.62 12.45
CA GLU A 201 -10.36 -24.52 12.24
C GLU A 201 -9.64 -23.23 11.81
N MET A 202 -10.14 -22.62 10.73
CA MET A 202 -9.61 -21.37 10.19
C MET A 202 -9.88 -20.22 11.17
N PRO A 203 -8.86 -19.50 11.64
CA PRO A 203 -9.07 -18.33 12.48
C PRO A 203 -9.58 -17.20 11.58
N VAL A 204 -10.90 -17.07 11.45
CA VAL A 204 -11.53 -16.08 10.56
C VAL A 204 -12.79 -15.48 11.18
N ASN A 205 -13.11 -14.24 10.81
CA ASN A 205 -14.42 -13.63 10.98
C ASN A 205 -14.99 -13.28 9.61
N ILE A 206 -16.26 -13.61 9.38
CA ILE A 206 -16.94 -13.34 8.10
C ILE A 206 -18.25 -12.64 8.42
N ALA A 207 -18.61 -11.64 7.63
CA ALA A 207 -19.94 -11.06 7.64
C ALA A 207 -20.47 -10.98 6.20
N MET A 208 -21.75 -11.30 6.03
CA MET A 208 -22.41 -11.35 4.74
C MET A 208 -23.81 -10.78 4.84
N GLU A 209 -24.19 -9.93 3.89
CA GLU A 209 -25.56 -9.43 3.77
C GLU A 209 -26.01 -9.37 2.30
N ARG A 210 -27.32 -9.45 2.11
CA ARG A 210 -27.94 -9.18 0.81
C ARG A 210 -28.21 -7.69 0.65
N LEU A 211 -27.80 -7.14 -0.47
CA LEU A 211 -28.06 -5.76 -0.89
C LEU A 211 -29.45 -5.63 -1.53
N ASP A 212 -29.93 -4.39 -1.62
CA ASP A 212 -31.25 -4.08 -2.18
C ASP A 212 -31.37 -4.46 -3.66
N ASP A 213 -30.26 -4.44 -4.39
CA ASP A 213 -30.17 -4.89 -5.80
C ASP A 213 -30.12 -6.43 -5.95
N GLY A 214 -30.13 -7.16 -4.83
CA GLY A 214 -30.10 -8.61 -4.77
C GLY A 214 -28.70 -9.23 -4.73
N ASN A 215 -27.64 -8.43 -4.87
CA ASN A 215 -26.26 -8.91 -4.75
C ASN A 215 -25.94 -9.30 -3.31
N LEU A 216 -24.92 -10.15 -3.15
CA LEU A 216 -24.38 -10.51 -1.83
C LEU A 216 -23.08 -9.76 -1.59
N LEU A 217 -23.04 -9.05 -0.48
CA LEU A 217 -21.89 -8.32 0.00
C LEU A 217 -21.24 -9.12 1.14
N VAL A 218 -19.95 -9.42 1.00
CA VAL A 218 -19.17 -10.16 2.00
C VAL A 218 -17.96 -9.37 2.42
N ARG A 219 -17.65 -9.44 3.71
CA ARG A 219 -16.36 -9.03 4.23
C ARG A 219 -15.74 -10.16 5.06
N VAL A 220 -14.48 -10.48 4.74
CA VAL A 220 -13.70 -11.56 5.38
C VAL A 220 -12.52 -10.93 6.10
N VAL A 221 -12.28 -11.35 7.35
CA VAL A 221 -11.14 -10.93 8.16
C VAL A 221 -10.40 -12.16 8.67
N PRO A 222 -9.24 -12.50 8.10
CA PRO A 222 -8.34 -13.48 8.67
C PRO A 222 -7.84 -13.04 10.05
N ARG A 223 -7.68 -13.99 10.98
CA ARG A 223 -7.38 -13.73 12.39
C ARG A 223 -6.08 -14.41 12.77
N ARG A 224 -5.22 -13.69 13.49
CA ARG A 224 -3.93 -14.21 13.96
C ARG A 224 -3.95 -14.63 15.43
N ALA A 225 -4.90 -14.11 16.20
CA ALA A 225 -5.08 -14.44 17.61
C ALA A 225 -6.54 -14.36 18.05
N HIS A 226 -6.91 -15.20 19.02
CA HIS A 226 -8.25 -15.20 19.63
C HIS A 226 -8.51 -13.98 20.51
N ARG A 227 -7.48 -13.57 21.27
CA ARG A 227 -7.48 -12.40 22.15
C ARG A 227 -6.14 -11.66 22.00
N PRO A 228 -6.10 -10.34 22.17
CA PRO A 228 -4.84 -9.61 22.24
C PRO A 228 -4.03 -10.10 23.45
N SER A 229 -2.72 -10.21 23.25
CA SER A 229 -1.74 -10.73 24.20
C SER A 229 -1.38 -9.74 25.31
N CYS A 230 -1.59 -8.43 25.08
CA CYS A 230 -1.02 -7.37 25.91
C CYS A 230 -1.93 -6.80 27.01
N TYR A 231 -3.19 -7.24 27.16
CA TYR A 231 -4.11 -6.63 28.12
C TYR A 231 -4.76 -7.61 29.12
N PRO A 232 -4.50 -7.45 30.43
CA PRO A 232 -5.47 -7.82 31.46
C PRO A 232 -6.66 -6.85 31.52
N THR A 233 -6.50 -5.62 31.01
CA THR A 233 -7.52 -4.55 30.85
C THR A 233 -7.15 -3.59 29.70
N PRO A 234 -8.06 -3.20 28.78
CA PRO A 234 -9.43 -3.66 28.73
C PRO A 234 -9.53 -5.13 28.30
N ALA A 235 -10.34 -5.91 29.01
CA ALA A 235 -10.47 -7.35 28.80
C ALA A 235 -11.39 -7.65 27.61
N VAL A 236 -10.95 -7.26 26.42
CA VAL A 236 -11.70 -7.43 25.16
C VAL A 236 -11.33 -8.77 24.51
N SER A 237 -12.33 -9.50 24.03
CA SER A 237 -12.17 -10.73 23.24
C SER A 237 -12.86 -10.53 21.90
N PRO A 238 -12.23 -9.84 20.93
CA PRO A 238 -12.92 -9.35 19.75
C PRO A 238 -13.47 -10.50 18.90
N GLY A 239 -14.80 -10.56 18.77
CA GLY A 239 -15.50 -11.36 17.76
C GLY A 239 -15.78 -10.53 16.52
N ALA A 240 -16.58 -11.06 15.62
CA ALA A 240 -16.89 -10.44 14.34
C ALA A 240 -17.59 -9.07 14.49
N ILE A 241 -18.50 -8.90 15.45
CA ILE A 241 -19.13 -7.59 15.70
C ILE A 241 -18.08 -6.53 16.10
N ASP A 242 -17.11 -6.93 16.94
CA ASP A 242 -16.00 -6.07 17.33
C ASP A 242 -15.11 -5.73 16.13
N ILE A 243 -14.76 -6.74 15.33
CA ILE A 243 -13.87 -6.60 14.18
C ILE A 243 -14.50 -5.82 13.02
N PHE A 244 -15.82 -5.86 12.89
CA PHE A 244 -16.57 -5.11 11.89
C PHE A 244 -17.12 -3.77 12.44
N GLY A 245 -16.53 -3.23 13.51
CA GLY A 245 -16.66 -1.80 13.83
C GLY A 245 -17.27 -1.42 15.17
N THR A 246 -17.76 -2.38 15.98
CA THR A 246 -18.37 -2.09 17.28
C THR A 246 -17.76 -2.92 18.40
N ILE A 247 -16.83 -2.33 19.15
CA ILE A 247 -16.16 -2.97 20.29
C ILE A 247 -17.12 -3.07 21.49
N VAL A 248 -17.36 -4.29 21.95
CA VAL A 248 -18.23 -4.58 23.10
C VAL A 248 -17.39 -4.75 24.36
N THR A 249 -17.74 -3.96 25.39
CA THR A 249 -17.15 -4.03 26.73
C THR A 249 -18.20 -4.43 27.75
N VAL A 250 -17.78 -5.00 28.90
CA VAL A 250 -18.69 -5.46 29.96
C VAL A 250 -18.48 -4.76 31.31
N SER A 251 -17.55 -3.82 31.38
CA SER A 251 -17.24 -3.01 32.56
C SER A 251 -16.97 -1.57 32.17
N ASP A 252 -17.37 -0.64 33.04
CA ASP A 252 -17.12 0.79 32.87
C ASP A 252 -15.63 1.13 32.72
N ASP A 253 -14.75 0.47 33.48
CA ASP A 253 -13.30 0.70 33.39
C ASP A 253 -12.77 0.42 31.98
N ASP A 254 -13.08 -0.75 31.43
CA ASP A 254 -12.74 -1.11 30.05
C ASP A 254 -13.37 -0.15 29.03
N PHE A 255 -14.64 0.20 29.23
CA PHE A 255 -15.34 1.13 28.36
C PHE A 255 -14.69 2.50 28.34
N MET A 256 -14.21 3.01 29.48
CA MET A 256 -13.55 4.31 29.57
C MET A 256 -12.10 4.27 29.10
N ALA A 257 -11.41 3.13 29.27
CA ALA A 257 -10.03 2.94 28.84
C ALA A 257 -9.88 2.80 27.31
N LEU A 258 -10.95 2.44 26.60
CA LEU A 258 -10.91 2.37 25.13
C LEU A 258 -10.73 3.75 24.50
N ASP A 259 -9.73 3.89 23.65
CA ASP A 259 -9.52 5.03 22.78
C ASP A 259 -9.07 4.54 21.40
N ARG A 260 -8.77 5.50 20.51
CA ARG A 260 -8.28 5.20 19.15
C ARG A 260 -7.02 4.32 19.20
N ASP A 261 -6.03 4.69 20.00
CA ASP A 261 -4.75 4.00 20.00
C ASP A 261 -4.87 2.58 20.56
N CYS A 262 -5.73 2.39 21.58
CA CYS A 262 -6.05 1.07 22.12
C CYS A 262 -6.74 0.21 21.07
N LEU A 263 -7.71 0.77 20.33
CA LEU A 263 -8.38 0.09 19.23
C LEU A 263 -7.40 -0.37 18.16
N GLU A 264 -6.51 0.51 17.69
CA GLU A 264 -5.51 0.18 16.67
C GLU A 264 -4.58 -0.96 17.13
N ARG A 265 -4.11 -0.93 18.38
CA ARG A 265 -3.28 -2.01 18.96
C ARG A 265 -4.03 -3.34 19.06
N ILE A 266 -5.29 -3.32 19.51
CA ILE A 266 -6.14 -4.52 19.56
C ILE A 266 -6.25 -5.12 18.15
N LEU A 267 -6.69 -4.32 17.18
CA LEU A 267 -6.93 -4.78 15.81
C LEU A 267 -5.65 -5.33 15.17
N ALA A 268 -4.53 -4.62 15.35
CA ALA A 268 -3.22 -5.09 14.91
C ALA A 268 -2.94 -6.48 15.49
N GLU A 269 -3.09 -6.71 16.80
CA GLU A 269 -2.82 -8.01 17.45
C GLU A 269 -3.70 -9.16 17.00
N VAL A 270 -4.96 -8.91 16.65
CA VAL A 270 -5.90 -10.01 16.45
C VAL A 270 -6.23 -10.31 14.99
N ALA A 271 -6.03 -9.39 14.06
CA ALA A 271 -6.31 -9.59 12.63
C ALA A 271 -5.01 -9.65 11.80
N TYR A 272 -5.00 -10.46 10.75
CA TYR A 272 -3.96 -10.32 9.74
C TYR A 272 -4.30 -9.10 8.88
N PRO A 273 -3.33 -8.25 8.59
CA PRO A 273 -3.53 -7.17 7.66
C PRO A 273 -3.73 -7.68 6.23
N ASN A 274 -4.45 -6.88 5.45
CA ASN A 274 -4.77 -7.07 4.06
C ASN A 274 -3.74 -6.29 3.22
N PRO A 275 -3.02 -6.95 2.29
CA PRO A 275 -2.09 -6.28 1.37
C PRO A 275 -2.73 -5.20 0.47
N ASP A 276 -4.07 -5.14 0.34
CA ASP A 276 -4.77 -4.11 -0.43
C ASP A 276 -4.92 -2.76 0.32
N ARG A 277 -3.83 -2.22 0.90
CA ARG A 277 -3.86 -0.82 1.32
C ARG A 277 -4.04 0.05 0.06
N CYS A 278 -5.10 0.84 0.01
CA CYS A 278 -5.31 1.76 -1.10
C CYS A 278 -4.31 2.90 -1.04
N ILE A 279 -3.81 3.30 -2.20
CA ILE A 279 -3.00 4.50 -2.41
C ILE A 279 -3.83 5.56 -3.13
N ARG A 280 -3.65 6.82 -2.75
CA ARG A 280 -4.26 8.00 -3.37
C ARG A 280 -3.23 8.63 -4.31
N VAL A 281 -3.47 8.52 -5.60
CA VAL A 281 -2.57 9.06 -6.63
C VAL A 281 -3.17 10.33 -7.22
N GLY A 282 -2.48 11.47 -7.07
CA GLY A 282 -2.84 12.72 -7.73
C GLY A 282 -2.56 12.65 -9.22
N ILE A 283 -3.59 12.77 -10.06
CA ILE A 283 -3.47 12.60 -11.52
C ILE A 283 -3.33 13.95 -12.22
N MET A 284 -4.23 14.90 -11.94
CA MET A 284 -4.25 16.20 -12.60
C MET A 284 -5.01 17.23 -11.76
N SER A 285 -4.61 18.49 -11.93
CA SER A 285 -5.35 19.64 -11.40
C SER A 285 -5.91 20.47 -12.56
N SER A 286 -7.23 20.67 -12.59
CA SER A 286 -7.91 21.47 -13.62
C SER A 286 -9.12 22.18 -13.04
N ARG A 287 -9.51 23.32 -13.64
CA ARG A 287 -10.76 24.02 -13.25
C ARG A 287 -12.01 23.20 -13.51
N ASN A 288 -11.98 22.35 -14.53
CA ASN A 288 -13.10 21.50 -14.91
C ASN A 288 -12.58 20.21 -15.56
N PRO A 289 -12.14 19.21 -14.76
CA PRO A 289 -11.68 17.94 -15.31
C PRO A 289 -12.84 17.21 -16.00
N GLU A 290 -12.63 16.85 -17.27
CA GLU A 290 -13.58 16.04 -18.04
C GLU A 290 -13.28 14.55 -17.81
N PHE A 291 -14.32 13.78 -17.49
CA PHE A 291 -14.17 12.36 -17.22
C PHE A 291 -15.39 11.54 -17.69
N THR A 292 -15.14 10.26 -17.97
CA THR A 292 -16.16 9.26 -18.28
C THR A 292 -16.04 8.09 -17.31
N LEU A 293 -17.16 7.60 -16.78
CA LEU A 293 -17.20 6.38 -15.96
C LEU A 293 -17.54 5.19 -16.85
N ASN A 294 -16.66 4.19 -16.88
CA ASN A 294 -16.80 2.96 -17.64
C ASN A 294 -17.20 1.85 -16.67
N GLY A 295 -18.44 1.36 -16.76
CA GLY A 295 -19.02 0.41 -15.81
C GLY A 295 -19.91 1.08 -14.77
N ARG A 296 -20.32 0.33 -13.74
CA ARG A 296 -21.22 0.88 -12.71
C ARG A 296 -20.42 1.50 -11.58
N TYR A 297 -20.88 2.68 -11.14
CA TYR A 297 -20.31 3.42 -10.04
C TYR A 297 -21.41 3.90 -9.08
N GLU A 298 -21.13 3.85 -7.78
CA GLU A 298 -21.90 4.57 -6.77
C GLU A 298 -21.22 5.92 -6.50
N ARG A 299 -21.99 7.00 -6.54
CA ARG A 299 -21.50 8.34 -6.24
C ARG A 299 -21.86 8.73 -4.81
N VAL A 300 -20.86 9.08 -4.01
CA VAL A 300 -21.03 9.71 -2.70
C VAL A 300 -20.27 11.03 -2.69
N ALA A 301 -21.00 12.14 -2.59
CA ALA A 301 -20.45 13.49 -2.74
C ALA A 301 -19.66 13.66 -4.06
N ASP A 302 -18.36 13.98 -3.98
CA ASP A 302 -17.47 14.16 -5.13
C ASP A 302 -16.53 12.94 -5.32
N THR A 303 -16.96 11.77 -4.83
CA THR A 303 -16.25 10.50 -4.97
C THR A 303 -17.11 9.47 -5.71
N PHE A 304 -16.50 8.73 -6.63
CA PHE A 304 -17.12 7.73 -7.48
C PHE A 304 -16.49 6.36 -7.21
N PHE A 305 -17.26 5.50 -6.54
CA PHE A 305 -16.88 4.17 -6.11
C PHE A 305 -17.29 3.10 -7.14
N PRO A 306 -16.36 2.25 -7.62
CA PRO A 306 -16.70 1.20 -8.58
C PRO A 306 -17.57 0.12 -7.93
N LEU A 307 -18.62 -0.33 -8.63
CA LEU A 307 -19.49 -1.43 -8.19
C LEU A 307 -19.18 -2.75 -8.90
N ASP A 308 -18.37 -2.72 -9.95
CA ASP A 308 -17.90 -3.88 -10.70
C ASP A 308 -16.35 -3.91 -10.67
N ASP A 309 -15.75 -5.11 -10.66
CA ASP A 309 -14.28 -5.28 -10.57
C ASP A 309 -13.52 -4.78 -11.82
N ASP A 310 -14.20 -4.73 -12.96
CA ASP A 310 -13.70 -4.23 -14.24
C ASP A 310 -14.06 -2.76 -14.50
N ALA A 311 -14.71 -2.10 -13.54
CA ALA A 311 -15.04 -0.69 -13.65
C ALA A 311 -13.77 0.18 -13.69
N SER A 312 -13.79 1.19 -14.55
CA SER A 312 -12.72 2.15 -14.71
C SER A 312 -13.28 3.54 -15.01
N PHE A 313 -12.44 4.56 -14.91
CA PHE A 313 -12.80 5.91 -15.35
C PHE A 313 -11.73 6.46 -16.28
N THR A 314 -12.15 7.25 -17.25
CA THR A 314 -11.27 7.90 -18.22
C THR A 314 -11.24 9.38 -17.92
N LEU A 315 -10.04 9.96 -17.83
CA LEU A 315 -9.82 11.39 -17.77
C LEU A 315 -9.33 11.88 -19.13
N GLU A 316 -9.86 13.02 -19.57
CA GLU A 316 -9.39 13.72 -20.75
C GLU A 316 -8.31 14.75 -20.35
N ASP A 317 -7.44 15.10 -21.30
CA ASP A 317 -6.40 16.12 -21.15
C ASP A 317 -5.47 15.95 -19.93
N VAL A 318 -5.09 14.71 -19.61
CA VAL A 318 -4.12 14.45 -18.53
C VAL A 318 -2.74 14.94 -18.96
N PRO A 319 -2.09 15.84 -18.20
CA PRO A 319 -0.77 16.34 -18.54
C PRO A 319 0.28 15.23 -18.38
N VAL A 320 1.23 15.17 -19.31
CA VAL A 320 2.34 14.21 -19.31
C VAL A 320 3.64 15.00 -19.48
N GLY A 321 4.61 14.80 -18.57
CA GLY A 321 5.90 15.49 -18.60
C GLY A 321 5.81 16.95 -18.18
N SER A 322 5.03 17.26 -17.15
CA SER A 322 4.87 18.62 -16.68
C SER A 322 6.22 19.24 -16.31
N GLN A 323 6.47 20.46 -16.81
CA GLN A 323 7.75 21.18 -16.66
C GLN A 323 8.94 20.62 -17.46
N PHE A 324 8.70 19.67 -18.38
CA PHE A 324 9.69 19.20 -19.35
C PHE A 324 9.41 19.72 -20.77
N HIS A 325 10.43 19.69 -21.63
CA HIS A 325 10.35 20.21 -23.01
C HIS A 325 9.46 19.38 -23.95
N TRP A 326 8.90 18.27 -23.47
CA TRP A 326 8.03 17.35 -24.21
C TRP A 326 6.61 17.28 -23.60
N GLU A 327 6.23 18.28 -22.80
CA GLU A 327 4.91 18.37 -22.17
C GLU A 327 3.78 18.33 -23.21
N HIS A 328 2.81 17.42 -23.02
CA HIS A 328 1.60 17.30 -23.82
C HIS A 328 0.45 16.74 -22.97
N THR A 329 -0.76 16.69 -23.51
CA THR A 329 -1.91 16.09 -22.84
C THR A 329 -2.35 14.81 -23.53
N GLU A 330 -2.86 13.85 -22.75
CA GLU A 330 -3.35 12.58 -23.26
C GLU A 330 -4.62 12.12 -22.55
N ARG A 331 -5.40 11.32 -23.27
CA ARG A 331 -6.55 10.59 -22.71
C ARG A 331 -6.05 9.35 -21.97
N ARG A 332 -6.40 9.22 -20.69
CA ARG A 332 -5.92 8.10 -19.85
C ARG A 332 -7.06 7.45 -19.07
N THR A 333 -6.99 6.13 -18.90
CA THR A 333 -8.01 5.33 -18.20
C THR A 333 -7.41 4.66 -16.98
N TYR A 334 -8.12 4.76 -15.86
CA TYR A 334 -7.66 4.33 -14.54
C TYR A 334 -8.70 3.39 -13.93
N PRO A 335 -8.27 2.28 -13.29
CA PRO A 335 -9.20 1.46 -12.52
C PRO A 335 -9.45 2.06 -11.14
N GLY A 336 -10.47 1.54 -10.46
CA GLY A 336 -10.74 1.92 -9.07
C GLY A 336 -11.58 3.18 -8.93
N THR A 337 -11.36 3.88 -7.81
CA THR A 337 -12.18 5.02 -7.38
C THR A 337 -11.63 6.32 -7.94
N LEU A 338 -12.53 7.21 -8.39
CA LEU A 338 -12.22 8.61 -8.72
C LEU A 338 -12.68 9.51 -7.57
N GLU A 339 -11.79 10.32 -7.04
CA GLU A 339 -12.08 11.35 -6.04
C GLU A 339 -11.76 12.73 -6.63
N LEU A 340 -12.73 13.65 -6.61
CA LEU A 340 -12.55 15.03 -7.08
C LEU A 340 -12.46 15.96 -5.88
N GLN A 341 -11.28 16.54 -5.64
CA GLN A 341 -11.04 17.42 -4.49
C GLN A 341 -10.95 18.88 -4.93
N ARG A 342 -11.80 19.74 -4.37
CA ARG A 342 -11.79 21.18 -4.67
C ARG A 342 -10.70 21.88 -3.87
N ARG A 343 -9.83 22.62 -4.56
CA ARG A 343 -8.74 23.40 -3.95
C ARG A 343 -9.15 24.86 -3.73
N SER A 344 -8.43 25.55 -2.85
CA SER A 344 -8.71 26.95 -2.49
C SER A 344 -8.49 27.94 -3.64
N ASP A 345 -7.70 27.58 -4.63
CA ASP A 345 -7.42 28.38 -5.83
C ASP A 345 -8.50 28.25 -6.93
N GLY A 346 -9.55 27.46 -6.67
CA GLY A 346 -10.66 27.23 -7.60
C GLY A 346 -10.42 26.10 -8.62
N THR A 347 -9.32 25.35 -8.50
CA THR A 347 -9.09 24.12 -9.26
C THR A 347 -9.72 22.90 -8.59
N VAL A 348 -9.82 21.81 -9.33
CA VAL A 348 -10.26 20.48 -8.88
C VAL A 348 -9.11 19.51 -9.16
N GLU A 349 -8.63 18.88 -8.10
CA GLU A 349 -7.66 17.79 -8.15
C GLU A 349 -8.40 16.47 -8.41
N ALA A 350 -8.06 15.79 -9.51
CA ALA A 350 -8.53 14.44 -9.79
C ALA A 350 -7.57 13.43 -9.15
N VAL A 351 -8.07 12.66 -8.19
CA VAL A 351 -7.29 11.68 -7.44
C VAL A 351 -7.82 10.28 -7.72
N ASN A 352 -6.93 9.39 -8.16
CA ASN A 352 -7.22 7.98 -8.32
C ASN A 352 -6.94 7.25 -7.01
N VAL A 353 -7.95 6.56 -6.46
CA VAL A 353 -7.80 5.74 -5.26
C VAL A 353 -7.94 4.27 -5.64
N ILE A 354 -6.86 3.53 -5.42
CA ILE A 354 -6.63 2.21 -6.00
C ILE A 354 -5.84 1.32 -5.04
N GLY A 355 -6.09 0.01 -5.04
CA GLY A 355 -5.31 -0.94 -4.23
C GLY A 355 -3.86 -1.06 -4.69
N MET A 356 -2.92 -1.23 -3.76
CA MET A 356 -1.48 -1.26 -4.03
C MET A 356 -1.07 -2.17 -5.20
N GLU A 357 -1.55 -3.41 -5.25
CA GLU A 357 -1.15 -4.34 -6.32
C GLU A 357 -1.64 -3.88 -7.71
N ARG A 358 -2.85 -3.32 -7.79
CA ARG A 358 -3.39 -2.75 -9.03
C ARG A 358 -2.68 -1.45 -9.43
N TYR A 359 -2.23 -0.66 -8.46
CA TYR A 359 -1.39 0.50 -8.70
C TYR A 359 -0.05 0.10 -9.32
N LEU A 360 0.59 -0.95 -8.79
CA LEU A 360 1.87 -1.44 -9.30
C LEU A 360 1.77 -1.96 -10.75
N GLU A 361 0.64 -2.54 -11.16
CA GLU A 361 0.42 -2.89 -12.58
C GLU A 361 0.57 -1.66 -13.51
N GLY A 362 0.11 -0.48 -13.06
CA GLY A 362 0.23 0.78 -13.81
C GLY A 362 1.59 1.49 -13.66
N VAL A 363 2.30 1.26 -12.55
CA VAL A 363 3.65 1.82 -12.32
C VAL A 363 4.71 1.05 -13.08
N ILE A 364 4.71 -0.28 -12.97
CA ILE A 364 5.78 -1.10 -13.58
C ILE A 364 5.79 -0.95 -15.09
N GLY A 365 4.61 -0.94 -15.73
CA GLY A 365 4.53 -0.72 -17.19
C GLY A 365 4.86 0.71 -17.64
N ALA A 366 4.99 1.66 -16.71
CA ALA A 366 5.32 3.05 -17.00
C ALA A 366 6.80 3.37 -16.75
N GLU A 367 7.37 2.83 -15.68
CA GLU A 367 8.76 3.02 -15.27
C GLU A 367 9.75 2.20 -16.09
N MET A 368 9.30 1.06 -16.62
CA MET A 368 10.14 0.14 -17.38
C MET A 368 9.35 -0.56 -18.48
N SER A 369 10.09 -1.03 -19.50
CA SER A 369 9.52 -1.86 -20.56
C SER A 369 8.98 -3.17 -19.98
N PRO A 370 7.70 -3.50 -20.18
CA PRO A 370 7.12 -4.78 -19.75
C PRO A 370 7.79 -6.02 -20.35
N GLU A 371 8.58 -5.85 -21.40
CA GLU A 371 9.38 -6.87 -22.07
C GLU A 371 10.67 -7.21 -21.31
N SER A 372 11.01 -6.44 -20.26
CA SER A 372 12.11 -6.73 -19.34
C SER A 372 12.06 -8.15 -18.78
N PRO A 373 13.21 -8.72 -18.38
CA PRO A 373 13.28 -10.02 -17.71
C PRO A 373 12.38 -10.10 -16.47
N ASP A 374 11.70 -11.22 -16.28
CA ASP A 374 10.71 -11.40 -15.20
C ASP A 374 11.29 -11.13 -13.80
N GLU A 375 12.54 -11.55 -13.55
CA GLU A 375 13.19 -11.31 -12.25
C GLU A 375 13.49 -9.82 -12.01
N LEU A 376 13.74 -9.03 -13.06
CA LEU A 376 13.84 -7.58 -12.95
C LEU A 376 12.46 -6.96 -12.65
N LEU A 377 11.41 -7.37 -13.37
CA LEU A 377 10.05 -6.87 -13.13
C LEU A 377 9.59 -7.19 -11.68
N LYS A 378 9.91 -8.38 -11.17
CA LYS A 378 9.67 -8.76 -9.77
C LYS A 378 10.45 -7.88 -8.79
N ALA A 379 11.75 -7.65 -9.03
CA ALA A 379 12.54 -6.76 -8.19
C ALA A 379 11.95 -5.34 -8.18
N HIS A 380 11.54 -4.85 -9.35
CA HIS A 380 10.94 -3.53 -9.50
C HIS A 380 9.59 -3.42 -8.78
N ALA A 381 8.76 -4.47 -8.82
CA ALA A 381 7.49 -4.52 -8.08
C ALA A 381 7.71 -4.34 -6.56
N VAL A 382 8.72 -5.03 -6.00
CA VAL A 382 9.04 -4.95 -4.58
C VAL A 382 9.54 -3.56 -4.17
N ILE A 383 10.44 -2.95 -4.95
CA ILE A 383 10.91 -1.59 -4.66
C ILE A 383 9.81 -0.55 -4.84
N SER A 384 9.00 -0.65 -5.91
CA SER A 384 7.93 0.31 -6.14
C SER A 384 6.91 0.26 -4.99
N ARG A 385 6.57 -0.95 -4.51
CA ARG A 385 5.72 -1.16 -3.34
C ARG A 385 6.31 -0.56 -2.07
N SER A 386 7.59 -0.82 -1.81
CA SER A 386 8.28 -0.36 -0.60
C SER A 386 8.32 1.16 -0.52
N TRP A 387 8.69 1.80 -1.63
CA TRP A 387 8.70 3.26 -1.73
C TRP A 387 7.31 3.86 -1.57
N ALA A 388 6.30 3.32 -2.26
CA ALA A 388 4.93 3.85 -2.20
C ALA A 388 4.36 3.75 -0.77
N TYR A 389 4.64 2.64 -0.09
CA TYR A 389 4.28 2.47 1.31
C TYR A 389 5.02 3.43 2.26
N LYS A 390 6.29 3.75 1.98
CA LYS A 390 7.03 4.75 2.73
C LYS A 390 6.40 6.12 2.60
N GLN A 391 5.99 6.52 1.39
CA GLN A 391 5.30 7.80 1.16
C GLN A 391 3.97 7.90 1.93
N ILE A 392 3.16 6.84 1.90
CA ILE A 392 1.91 6.81 2.68
C ILE A 392 2.21 6.94 4.18
N ALA A 393 3.22 6.24 4.69
CA ALA A 393 3.60 6.32 6.10
C ALA A 393 4.09 7.73 6.50
N CYS A 394 4.92 8.36 5.67
CA CYS A 394 5.38 9.74 5.88
C CYS A 394 4.18 10.71 5.93
N ARG A 395 3.25 10.64 4.96
CA ARG A 395 2.04 11.49 4.93
C ARG A 395 1.17 11.33 6.18
N GLU A 396 1.00 10.10 6.65
CA GLU A 396 0.23 9.82 7.87
C GLU A 396 0.93 10.36 9.12
N ALA A 397 2.25 10.25 9.19
CA ALA A 397 3.04 10.85 10.26
C ALA A 397 2.98 12.39 10.26
N LEU A 398 2.88 13.02 9.08
CA LEU A 398 2.75 14.49 8.90
C LEU A 398 1.42 15.08 9.40
N HIS A 399 0.46 14.27 9.86
CA HIS A 399 -0.66 14.77 10.69
C HIS A 399 -0.20 15.22 12.10
N TYR A 400 1.08 15.03 12.44
CA TYR A 400 1.82 15.82 13.42
C TYR A 400 2.66 16.89 12.69
N PRO A 401 2.66 18.16 13.13
CA PRO A 401 3.33 19.24 12.42
C PRO A 401 4.84 19.12 12.61
N ALA A 402 5.49 18.28 11.81
CA ALA A 402 6.87 18.47 11.46
C ALA A 402 6.86 19.29 10.17
N GLN A 403 7.13 20.59 10.29
CA GLN A 403 7.57 21.39 9.15
C GLN A 403 8.76 20.67 8.53
N CYS A 404 8.56 20.01 7.39
CA CYS A 404 9.68 19.69 6.52
C CYS A 404 10.19 21.02 5.97
N ASP A 405 11.36 21.42 6.44
CA ASP A 405 12.08 22.60 5.99
C ASP A 405 12.56 22.29 4.57
N CYS A 406 11.76 22.70 3.57
CA CYS A 406 12.05 22.45 2.17
C CYS A 406 13.47 22.95 1.84
N GLY A 407 14.37 21.99 1.56
CA GLY A 407 15.82 22.05 1.74
C GLY A 407 16.62 22.95 0.80
N LEU A 408 16.19 24.19 0.60
CA LEU A 408 16.95 25.21 -0.10
C LEU A 408 17.84 25.97 0.89
N LYS A 409 19.16 25.76 0.79
CA LYS A 409 20.15 26.63 1.44
C LYS A 409 20.78 27.53 0.39
N GLU A 410 20.22 28.73 0.23
CA GLU A 410 20.86 29.84 -0.47
C GLU A 410 21.56 30.72 0.56
N ALA A 411 22.89 30.61 0.64
CA ALA A 411 23.70 31.44 1.53
C ALA A 411 24.97 31.90 0.80
N GLY A 412 25.03 33.19 0.47
CA GLY A 412 26.20 33.79 -0.19
C GLY A 412 26.49 33.18 -1.57
N ASP A 413 27.65 32.53 -1.71
CA ASP A 413 28.13 31.91 -2.94
C ASP A 413 27.77 30.41 -3.02
N GLU A 414 26.73 29.94 -2.32
CA GLU A 414 26.27 28.56 -2.36
C GLU A 414 24.78 28.44 -2.73
N HIS A 415 24.50 27.50 -3.65
CA HIS A 415 23.15 27.06 -4.04
C HIS A 415 23.08 25.54 -3.82
N ILE A 416 22.55 25.12 -2.67
CA ILE A 416 22.32 23.70 -2.38
C ILE A 416 20.83 23.46 -2.28
N ARG A 417 20.33 22.59 -3.17
CA ARG A 417 18.94 22.17 -3.17
C ARG A 417 18.88 20.67 -3.35
N TRP A 418 18.22 19.99 -2.43
CA TRP A 418 17.73 18.63 -2.64
C TRP A 418 16.21 18.68 -2.73
N TYR A 419 15.66 17.68 -3.39
CA TYR A 419 14.24 17.52 -3.58
C TYR A 419 13.82 16.31 -2.76
N ASP A 420 12.96 16.50 -1.78
CA ASP A 420 12.29 15.41 -1.09
C ASP A 420 10.77 15.55 -1.23
N HIS A 421 10.04 14.43 -1.17
CA HIS A 421 8.67 14.31 -1.68
C HIS A 421 7.56 14.78 -0.72
N ASP A 422 7.80 15.84 0.03
CA ASP A 422 6.78 16.43 0.92
C ASP A 422 5.87 17.46 0.20
N ASP A 423 5.80 17.42 -1.14
CA ASP A 423 5.07 18.39 -1.96
C ASP A 423 3.54 18.14 -2.01
N HIS A 424 3.04 17.06 -1.41
CA HIS A 424 1.65 16.63 -1.56
C HIS A 424 0.93 16.51 -0.21
N THR A 425 0.03 17.45 0.08
CA THR A 425 -0.83 17.42 1.29
C THR A 425 -2.12 16.63 1.09
N ASP A 426 -2.59 16.53 -0.16
CA ASP A 426 -3.97 16.15 -0.50
C ASP A 426 -4.09 14.70 -1.04
N PHE A 427 -2.95 14.06 -1.35
CA PHE A 427 -2.83 12.70 -1.87
C PHE A 427 -1.45 12.10 -1.49
N ASP A 428 -1.26 10.79 -1.66
CA ASP A 428 -0.08 10.08 -1.20
C ASP A 428 1.12 10.28 -2.13
N VAL A 429 0.88 10.20 -3.45
CA VAL A 429 1.91 10.29 -4.50
C VAL A 429 1.31 10.94 -5.74
N CYS A 430 2.10 11.63 -6.58
CA CYS A 430 1.63 12.07 -7.90
C CYS A 430 1.89 11.00 -8.97
N ALA A 431 1.19 11.12 -10.10
CA ALA A 431 1.33 10.20 -11.23
C ALA A 431 2.53 10.51 -12.17
N ASP A 432 3.32 11.53 -11.86
CA ASP A 432 4.41 12.04 -12.70
C ASP A 432 5.79 11.53 -12.24
N ASP A 433 6.82 11.77 -13.05
CA ASP A 433 8.23 11.41 -12.81
C ASP A 433 8.81 12.00 -11.51
N HIS A 434 8.10 12.96 -10.90
CA HIS A 434 8.42 13.47 -9.57
C HIS A 434 8.31 12.36 -8.51
N CYS A 435 7.31 11.49 -8.57
CA CYS A 435 7.06 10.45 -7.57
C CYS A 435 7.36 9.05 -8.14
N GLN A 436 6.38 8.48 -8.81
CA GLN A 436 6.46 7.28 -9.61
C GLN A 436 5.52 7.49 -10.79
N ARG A 437 6.02 7.25 -11.99
CA ARG A 437 5.24 7.37 -13.20
C ARG A 437 4.10 6.35 -13.15
N TYR A 438 2.87 6.85 -13.19
CA TYR A 438 1.66 6.02 -13.10
C TYR A 438 0.70 6.35 -14.24
N LEU A 439 0.52 5.39 -15.15
CA LEU A 439 -0.25 5.61 -16.38
C LEU A 439 -1.68 5.06 -16.34
N GLY A 440 -2.11 4.51 -15.20
CA GLY A 440 -3.41 3.85 -15.05
C GLY A 440 -3.40 2.40 -15.56
N LEU A 441 -4.39 2.03 -16.37
CA LEU A 441 -4.46 0.68 -16.95
C LEU A 441 -3.26 0.42 -17.88
N PRO A 442 -2.52 -0.68 -17.69
CA PRO A 442 -1.44 -1.05 -18.60
C PRO A 442 -1.99 -1.42 -19.98
N ALA A 443 -1.11 -1.44 -20.99
CA ALA A 443 -1.47 -1.95 -22.30
C ALA A 443 -1.97 -3.40 -22.20
N GLU A 444 -3.06 -3.69 -22.92
CA GLU A 444 -3.79 -4.97 -22.82
C GLU A 444 -2.88 -6.20 -23.02
N GLU A 445 -1.92 -6.09 -23.95
CA GLU A 445 -0.95 -7.14 -24.27
C GLU A 445 -0.01 -7.53 -23.11
N TYR A 446 0.24 -6.63 -22.16
CA TYR A 446 1.11 -6.89 -21.01
C TYR A 446 0.34 -7.11 -19.70
N SER A 447 -0.96 -6.86 -19.68
CA SER A 447 -1.80 -6.92 -18.48
C SER A 447 -1.68 -8.26 -17.73
N VAL A 448 -1.72 -9.39 -18.43
CA VAL A 448 -1.61 -10.74 -17.84
C VAL A 448 -0.22 -10.96 -17.23
N LYS A 449 0.85 -10.63 -17.97
CA LYS A 449 2.24 -10.79 -17.49
C LYS A 449 2.46 -9.96 -16.23
N LEU A 450 2.10 -8.68 -16.27
CA LEU A 450 2.24 -7.79 -15.12
C LEU A 450 1.44 -8.29 -13.93
N HIS A 451 0.20 -8.73 -14.13
CA HIS A 451 -0.62 -9.30 -13.06
C HIS A 451 0.04 -10.52 -12.39
N GLU A 452 0.65 -11.43 -13.17
CA GLU A 452 1.37 -12.60 -12.63
C GLU A 452 2.63 -12.21 -11.86
N ILE A 453 3.41 -11.25 -12.38
CA ILE A 453 4.61 -10.72 -11.72
C ILE A 453 4.28 -10.07 -10.38
N ILE A 454 3.28 -9.19 -10.37
CA ILE A 454 2.82 -8.50 -9.17
C ILE A 454 2.31 -9.52 -8.15
N ARG A 455 1.48 -10.48 -8.57
CA ARG A 455 0.99 -11.55 -7.71
C ARG A 455 2.11 -12.40 -7.11
N ALA A 456 3.16 -12.69 -7.87
CA ALA A 456 4.30 -13.49 -7.41
C ALA A 456 5.13 -12.80 -6.31
N THR A 457 5.03 -11.47 -6.19
CA THR A 457 5.75 -10.65 -5.20
C THR A 457 4.80 -9.97 -4.22
N SER A 458 3.54 -10.43 -4.15
CA SER A 458 2.48 -9.72 -3.44
C SER A 458 2.83 -9.51 -1.96
N GLY A 459 2.65 -8.28 -1.52
CA GLY A 459 2.99 -7.83 -0.18
C GLY A 459 4.49 -7.72 0.12
N GLU A 460 5.41 -8.19 -0.71
CA GLU A 460 6.84 -8.10 -0.39
C GLU A 460 7.37 -6.66 -0.44
N VAL A 461 8.16 -6.30 0.57
CA VAL A 461 8.83 -5.00 0.71
C VAL A 461 10.30 -5.19 1.11
N VAL A 462 11.08 -4.13 0.93
CA VAL A 462 12.45 -3.98 1.39
C VAL A 462 12.45 -3.20 2.71
N LEU A 463 13.09 -3.78 3.73
CA LEU A 463 13.27 -3.17 5.03
C LEU A 463 14.73 -2.75 5.22
N ASP A 464 14.91 -1.59 5.83
CA ASP A 464 16.20 -1.13 6.30
C ASP A 464 16.67 -1.99 7.49
N GLY A 465 17.95 -1.92 7.86
CA GLY A 465 18.54 -2.76 8.91
C GLY A 465 17.93 -2.58 10.30
N ASP A 466 17.19 -1.49 10.52
CA ASP A 466 16.44 -1.21 11.74
C ASP A 466 14.97 -1.71 11.71
N GLY A 467 14.54 -2.31 10.59
CA GLY A 467 13.19 -2.82 10.36
C GLY A 467 12.18 -1.79 9.85
N SER A 468 12.60 -0.55 9.59
CA SER A 468 11.76 0.45 8.89
C SER A 468 11.69 0.18 7.39
N LEU A 469 10.71 0.77 6.69
CA LEU A 469 10.65 0.71 5.22
C LEU A 469 11.86 1.41 4.60
N CYS A 470 12.59 0.70 3.74
CA CYS A 470 13.74 1.24 3.03
C CYS A 470 13.31 2.28 1.96
N ASP A 471 14.13 3.31 1.73
CA ASP A 471 13.95 4.26 0.61
C ASP A 471 14.43 3.63 -0.70
N THR A 472 13.57 2.87 -1.37
CA THR A 472 14.00 2.04 -2.49
C THR A 472 14.06 2.81 -3.82
N ARG A 473 14.98 3.76 -3.92
CA ARG A 473 15.25 4.51 -5.17
C ARG A 473 15.99 3.64 -6.20
N PHE A 474 15.87 4.03 -7.45
CA PHE A 474 16.50 3.33 -8.58
C PHE A 474 16.92 4.31 -9.67
N SER A 475 17.90 3.92 -10.47
CA SER A 475 18.39 4.70 -11.61
C SER A 475 18.74 3.82 -12.80
N LYS A 476 18.81 4.41 -14.00
CA LYS A 476 19.07 3.67 -15.24
C LYS A 476 20.42 2.94 -15.21
N CYS A 477 21.50 3.65 -14.91
CA CYS A 477 22.86 3.09 -14.90
C CYS A 477 23.70 3.70 -13.75
N CYS A 478 24.29 2.86 -12.90
CA CYS A 478 25.13 3.34 -11.80
C CYS A 478 26.54 3.79 -12.26
N GLY A 479 27.02 3.33 -13.43
CA GLY A 479 28.36 3.63 -13.91
C GLY A 479 29.47 2.76 -13.29
N GLY A 480 29.08 1.66 -12.64
CA GLY A 480 29.96 0.62 -12.08
C GLY A 480 30.08 0.65 -10.55
N ALA A 481 29.60 1.71 -9.91
CA ALA A 481 29.44 1.79 -8.46
C ALA A 481 28.16 2.57 -8.15
N PHE A 482 27.36 2.07 -7.22
CA PHE A 482 26.17 2.79 -6.72
C PHE A 482 26.52 3.63 -5.48
N GLU A 483 25.68 4.62 -5.20
CA GLU A 483 25.92 5.74 -4.28
C GLU A 483 25.10 5.64 -3.00
N GLU A 484 25.52 6.37 -1.97
CA GLU A 484 24.75 6.53 -0.74
C GLU A 484 23.71 7.65 -0.86
N PHE A 485 22.58 7.46 -0.19
CA PHE A 485 21.42 8.36 -0.25
C PHE A 485 21.78 9.82 0.07
N GLU A 486 22.53 10.06 1.15
CA GLU A 486 22.82 11.39 1.68
C GLU A 486 23.63 12.31 0.75
N TYR A 487 24.35 11.73 -0.22
CA TYR A 487 25.09 12.49 -1.21
C TYR A 487 24.18 13.10 -2.28
N CYS A 488 23.04 12.47 -2.55
CA CYS A 488 22.08 12.94 -3.55
C CYS A 488 20.88 13.69 -2.93
N TRP A 489 20.47 13.34 -1.70
CA TRP A 489 19.28 13.87 -1.03
C TRP A 489 19.59 14.50 0.33
N GLU A 490 18.67 14.42 1.28
CA GLU A 490 18.85 14.91 2.63
C GLU A 490 19.99 14.17 3.36
N PRO A 491 20.65 14.80 4.34
CA PRO A 491 21.78 14.21 5.07
C PRO A 491 21.30 13.18 6.11
N VAL A 492 20.60 12.15 5.64
CA VAL A 492 20.08 11.02 6.41
C VAL A 492 20.72 9.73 5.91
N HIS A 493 21.24 8.96 6.86
CA HIS A 493 21.87 7.68 6.56
C HIS A 493 20.84 6.55 6.56
N HIS A 494 20.83 5.77 5.47
CA HIS A 494 20.03 4.56 5.31
C HIS A 494 20.96 3.36 5.20
N SER A 495 20.83 2.39 6.11
CA SER A 495 21.75 1.24 6.12
C SER A 495 21.53 0.30 4.93
N CYS A 496 20.35 0.38 4.31
CA CYS A 496 20.02 -0.31 3.08
C CYS A 496 20.61 0.32 1.80
N LEU A 497 21.14 1.54 1.86
CA LEU A 497 21.60 2.32 0.70
C LEU A 497 23.08 2.69 0.84
N GLU A 498 23.92 1.65 0.93
CA GLU A 498 25.38 1.80 0.99
C GLU A 498 25.99 1.74 -0.41
N ALA A 499 27.12 2.43 -0.61
CA ALA A 499 27.86 2.36 -1.85
C ALA A 499 28.58 1.02 -2.01
N ALA A 500 28.44 0.38 -3.19
CA ALA A 500 29.18 -0.83 -3.52
C ALA A 500 29.46 -0.96 -5.03
N ARG A 501 30.30 -1.95 -5.40
CA ARG A 501 30.56 -2.30 -6.80
C ARG A 501 29.38 -3.09 -7.37
N ASP A 502 29.04 -2.78 -8.62
CA ASP A 502 28.01 -3.49 -9.37
C ASP A 502 28.52 -4.82 -9.97
N THR A 503 29.03 -5.70 -9.11
CA THR A 503 29.56 -7.03 -9.45
C THR A 503 29.21 -8.05 -8.36
N VAL A 504 29.11 -9.33 -8.70
CA VAL A 504 29.01 -10.44 -7.73
C VAL A 504 30.18 -11.42 -7.93
N PRO A 505 31.00 -11.72 -6.89
CA PRO A 505 31.00 -11.10 -5.56
C PRO A 505 31.36 -9.59 -5.65
N SER A 506 30.84 -8.80 -4.71
CA SER A 506 31.14 -7.36 -4.69
C SER A 506 32.62 -7.13 -4.37
N HIS A 507 33.26 -6.31 -5.18
CA HIS A 507 34.63 -5.83 -4.92
C HIS A 507 34.58 -4.51 -4.13
N PRO A 508 35.66 -4.13 -3.42
CA PRO A 508 35.74 -2.80 -2.83
C PRO A 508 35.66 -1.71 -3.91
N VAL A 509 34.83 -0.69 -3.67
CA VAL A 509 34.88 0.54 -4.48
C VAL A 509 36.17 1.29 -4.08
N PRO A 510 36.98 1.77 -5.04
CA PRO A 510 38.06 2.71 -4.74
C PRO A 510 37.52 3.94 -4.00
N ASP A 511 38.37 4.71 -3.31
CA ASP A 511 37.88 5.93 -2.67
C ASP A 511 37.64 7.03 -3.71
N LEU A 512 36.47 7.00 -4.35
CA LEU A 512 36.09 7.93 -5.41
C LEU A 512 35.76 9.35 -4.91
N ARG A 513 35.93 9.59 -3.60
CA ARG A 513 35.92 10.94 -3.02
C ARG A 513 37.24 11.66 -3.29
N ASP A 514 38.30 10.90 -3.56
CA ASP A 514 39.56 11.43 -4.07
C ASP A 514 39.46 11.73 -5.57
N GLU A 515 39.85 12.93 -5.98
CA GLU A 515 39.69 13.39 -7.36
C GLU A 515 40.57 12.59 -8.34
N GLU A 516 41.79 12.21 -7.96
CA GLU A 516 42.69 11.47 -8.85
C GLU A 516 42.20 10.03 -9.07
N GLU A 517 41.66 9.41 -8.02
CA GLU A 517 41.02 8.09 -8.13
C GLU A 517 39.72 8.17 -8.94
N ALA A 518 38.90 9.21 -8.74
CA ALA A 518 37.69 9.45 -9.53
C ALA A 518 38.00 9.65 -11.03
N VAL A 519 39.05 10.38 -11.37
CA VAL A 519 39.54 10.54 -12.75
C VAL A 519 39.95 9.19 -13.33
N ARG A 520 40.77 8.40 -12.63
CA ARG A 520 41.15 7.06 -13.10
C ARG A 520 39.93 6.16 -13.30
N TRP A 521 38.97 6.23 -12.38
CA TRP A 521 37.74 5.45 -12.44
C TRP A 521 36.86 5.78 -13.63
N ILE A 522 36.53 7.06 -13.81
CA ILE A 522 35.62 7.55 -14.84
C ILE A 522 36.25 7.42 -16.23
N MET A 523 37.56 7.66 -16.36
CA MET A 523 38.29 7.52 -17.62
C MET A 523 38.58 6.05 -17.98
N SER A 524 38.33 5.11 -17.05
CA SER A 524 38.40 3.67 -17.29
C SER A 524 37.00 3.08 -17.48
N ALA A 525 36.93 1.85 -17.99
CA ALA A 525 35.69 1.07 -18.07
C ALA A 525 35.82 -0.19 -17.21
N PRO A 526 35.69 -0.09 -15.87
CA PRO A 526 35.79 -1.23 -14.99
C PRO A 526 34.65 -2.22 -15.26
N GLU A 527 34.84 -3.49 -14.96
CA GLU A 527 33.79 -4.51 -15.06
C GLU A 527 32.62 -4.16 -14.15
N ALA A 528 31.40 -4.33 -14.65
CA ALA A 528 30.15 -4.18 -13.90
C ALA A 528 29.02 -4.81 -14.72
N PHE A 529 27.92 -5.20 -14.08
CA PHE A 529 26.74 -5.68 -14.80
C PHE A 529 26.22 -4.63 -15.80
N CYS A 530 26.22 -3.35 -15.44
CA CYS A 530 25.82 -2.28 -16.34
C CYS A 530 26.87 -1.86 -17.40
N ALA A 531 28.07 -2.46 -17.43
CA ALA A 531 29.18 -2.01 -18.28
C ALA A 531 29.09 -2.47 -19.74
N SER A 532 28.58 -3.67 -19.98
CA SER A 532 28.49 -4.26 -21.33
C SER A 532 27.25 -5.14 -21.48
N PRO A 533 26.05 -4.57 -21.29
CA PRO A 533 24.81 -5.32 -21.44
C PRO A 533 24.62 -5.77 -22.90
N ASP A 534 24.06 -6.97 -23.08
CA ASP A 534 23.67 -7.45 -24.41
C ASP A 534 22.64 -6.51 -25.06
N ALA A 535 22.70 -6.35 -26.38
CA ALA A 535 21.84 -5.43 -27.11
C ALA A 535 20.34 -5.78 -26.98
N ASP A 536 20.01 -7.07 -26.88
CA ASP A 536 18.63 -7.52 -26.69
C ASP A 536 18.16 -7.25 -25.24
N VAL A 537 19.05 -7.38 -24.26
CA VAL A 537 18.78 -6.98 -22.87
C VAL A 537 18.52 -5.47 -22.80
N LEU A 538 19.35 -4.64 -23.44
CA LEU A 538 19.14 -3.20 -23.47
C LEU A 538 17.81 -2.79 -24.07
N ARG A 539 17.41 -3.40 -25.18
CA ARG A 539 16.11 -3.15 -25.83
C ARG A 539 14.93 -3.52 -24.96
N SER A 540 15.10 -4.50 -24.06
CA SER A 540 14.05 -4.93 -23.14
C SER A 540 13.90 -4.04 -21.90
N VAL A 541 14.88 -3.18 -21.60
CA VAL A 541 14.90 -2.35 -20.38
C VAL A 541 14.63 -0.89 -20.71
N LEU A 542 15.24 -0.40 -21.80
CA LEU A 542 15.12 0.99 -22.22
C LEU A 542 13.95 1.15 -23.18
N ASN A 543 13.12 2.17 -22.95
CA ASN A 543 12.09 2.57 -23.91
C ASN A 543 12.73 2.99 -25.24
N ARG A 544 12.02 2.82 -26.36
CA ARG A 544 12.55 3.09 -27.72
C ARG A 544 13.24 4.46 -27.87
N SER A 545 12.68 5.50 -27.28
CA SER A 545 13.25 6.86 -27.31
C SER A 545 14.62 6.95 -26.63
N ASP A 546 14.82 6.22 -25.54
CA ASP A 546 16.08 6.19 -24.79
C ASP A 546 17.15 5.35 -25.50
N PHE A 547 16.74 4.26 -26.14
CA PHE A 547 17.64 3.37 -26.88
C PHE A 547 18.24 4.05 -28.13
N ASP A 548 17.42 4.79 -28.89
CA ASP A 548 17.85 5.41 -30.15
C ASP A 548 18.74 6.64 -29.95
N THR A 549 18.72 7.26 -28.76
CA THR A 549 19.39 8.55 -28.50
C THR A 549 20.71 8.44 -27.75
N THR A 550 21.08 7.27 -27.21
CA THR A 550 22.29 7.16 -26.38
C THR A 550 22.93 5.76 -26.36
N PRO A 551 23.90 5.48 -27.26
CA PRO A 551 24.55 4.17 -27.29
C PRO A 551 25.56 3.94 -26.14
N ASP A 552 26.08 4.99 -25.50
CA ASP A 552 27.20 4.89 -24.54
C ASP A 552 26.92 5.63 -23.21
N PHE A 553 25.91 5.17 -22.46
CA PHE A 553 25.53 5.74 -21.15
C PHE A 553 26.42 5.26 -19.99
N TYR A 554 27.14 4.14 -20.18
CA TYR A 554 28.07 3.63 -19.16
C TYR A 554 29.26 4.56 -19.02
N ARG A 555 29.81 5.03 -20.15
CA ARG A 555 30.82 6.08 -20.27
C ARG A 555 30.44 7.03 -21.38
N TRP A 556 30.10 8.26 -21.02
CA TRP A 556 29.63 9.28 -21.96
C TRP A 556 30.60 10.46 -22.01
N THR A 557 30.63 11.15 -23.15
CA THR A 557 31.41 12.38 -23.32
C THR A 557 30.51 13.47 -23.89
N VAL A 558 30.59 14.67 -23.33
CA VAL A 558 29.95 15.88 -23.85
C VAL A 558 30.96 17.01 -23.90
N THR A 559 30.99 17.76 -24.99
CA THR A 559 31.88 18.91 -25.16
C THR A 559 31.06 20.19 -25.27
N TYR A 560 31.47 21.22 -24.52
CA TYR A 560 30.89 22.55 -24.57
C TYR A 560 31.95 23.59 -24.90
N THR A 561 31.61 24.54 -25.76
CA THR A 561 32.39 25.79 -25.85
C THR A 561 32.13 26.66 -24.60
N PRO A 562 33.05 27.57 -24.22
CA PRO A 562 32.80 28.50 -23.12
C PRO A 562 31.52 29.32 -23.28
N ASP A 563 31.22 29.78 -24.50
CA ASP A 563 30.02 30.57 -24.80
C ASP A 563 28.76 29.72 -24.60
N GLU A 564 28.73 28.50 -25.15
CA GLU A 564 27.60 27.60 -25.01
C GLU A 564 27.33 27.25 -23.55
N LEU A 565 28.36 26.87 -22.79
CA LEU A 565 28.20 26.53 -21.39
C LEU A 565 27.71 27.73 -20.56
N SER A 566 28.21 28.93 -20.86
CA SER A 566 27.78 30.17 -20.20
C SER A 566 26.31 30.46 -20.46
N ASP A 567 25.86 30.29 -21.71
CA ASP A 567 24.46 30.45 -22.08
C ASP A 567 23.56 29.43 -21.39
N ILE A 568 23.97 28.15 -21.34
CA ILE A 568 23.22 27.08 -20.66
C ILE A 568 23.09 27.39 -19.16
N VAL A 569 24.20 27.67 -18.47
CA VAL A 569 24.18 27.95 -17.04
C VAL A 569 23.30 29.17 -16.75
N ARG A 570 23.40 30.24 -17.55
CA ARG A 570 22.56 31.43 -17.37
C ARG A 570 21.08 31.11 -17.56
N GLU A 571 20.73 30.37 -18.61
CA GLU A 571 19.35 29.99 -18.93
C GLU A 571 18.73 29.12 -17.82
N ARG A 572 19.50 28.13 -17.32
CA ARG A 572 19.00 27.11 -16.39
C ARG A 572 19.02 27.55 -14.92
N SER A 573 20.02 28.34 -14.53
CA SER A 573 20.12 28.88 -13.16
C SER A 573 19.40 30.21 -12.97
N GLY A 574 19.17 30.97 -14.05
CA GLY A 574 18.71 32.37 -13.98
C GLY A 574 19.78 33.35 -13.49
N ILE A 575 21.04 32.91 -13.32
CA ILE A 575 22.15 33.69 -12.78
C ILE A 575 23.17 33.99 -13.88
N ASP A 576 23.59 35.25 -13.99
CA ASP A 576 24.65 35.65 -14.90
C ASP A 576 26.03 35.47 -14.25
N PHE A 577 26.78 34.47 -14.71
CA PHE A 577 28.16 34.22 -14.31
C PHE A 577 29.18 34.97 -15.19
N GLY A 578 28.73 35.62 -16.26
CA GLY A 578 29.60 36.02 -17.37
C GLY A 578 30.12 34.80 -18.12
N MET A 579 31.35 34.87 -18.62
CA MET A 579 31.97 33.75 -19.32
C MET A 579 32.47 32.72 -18.32
N ILE A 580 32.01 31.47 -18.43
CA ILE A 580 32.47 30.37 -17.59
C ILE A 580 33.92 30.04 -17.93
N THR A 581 34.76 30.05 -16.91
CA THR A 581 36.21 29.81 -17.01
C THR A 581 36.65 28.57 -16.25
N GLY A 582 35.83 28.08 -15.31
CA GLY A 582 36.16 26.89 -14.53
C GLY A 582 34.94 26.15 -14.01
N LEU A 583 35.05 24.83 -14.03
CA LEU A 583 34.19 23.87 -13.34
C LEU A 583 35.10 23.04 -12.44
N GLN A 584 34.95 23.15 -11.13
CA GLN A 584 35.81 22.47 -10.17
C GLN A 584 34.97 21.61 -9.21
N PRO A 585 35.09 20.28 -9.24
CA PRO A 585 34.55 19.42 -8.20
C PRO A 585 35.15 19.79 -6.84
N ILE A 586 34.29 20.10 -5.87
CA ILE A 586 34.70 20.45 -4.49
C ILE A 586 34.49 19.26 -3.56
N GLU A 587 33.44 18.48 -3.81
CA GLU A 587 33.10 17.29 -3.03
C GLU A 587 32.48 16.25 -3.95
N ARG A 588 32.85 14.98 -3.74
CA ARG A 588 32.28 13.81 -4.39
C ARG A 588 31.72 12.84 -3.36
N GLY A 589 30.71 12.08 -3.77
CA GLY A 589 30.20 10.91 -3.06
C GLY A 589 31.05 9.67 -3.32
N LYS A 590 30.65 8.53 -2.77
CA LYS A 590 31.41 7.28 -2.84
C LYS A 590 31.34 6.60 -4.22
N SER A 591 30.40 6.99 -5.07
CA SER A 591 30.33 6.53 -6.48
C SER A 591 31.07 7.45 -7.45
N GLY A 592 31.74 8.50 -6.95
CA GLY A 592 32.41 9.51 -7.77
C GLY A 592 31.48 10.60 -8.30
N ARG A 593 30.20 10.58 -7.93
CA ARG A 593 29.24 11.64 -8.23
C ARG A 593 29.63 12.93 -7.55
N ILE A 594 29.64 14.04 -8.30
CA ILE A 594 29.91 15.34 -7.71
C ILE A 594 28.70 15.75 -6.87
N VAL A 595 28.96 16.07 -5.60
CA VAL A 595 27.99 16.52 -4.60
C VAL A 595 28.04 18.04 -4.48
N ARG A 596 29.22 18.64 -4.68
CA ARG A 596 29.40 20.10 -4.74
C ARG A 596 30.32 20.45 -5.89
N LEU A 597 29.82 21.28 -6.81
CA LEU A 597 30.57 21.78 -7.95
C LEU A 597 30.71 23.29 -7.84
N ARG A 598 31.94 23.79 -7.88
CA ARG A 598 32.22 25.22 -8.01
C ARG A 598 32.23 25.61 -9.48
N ILE A 599 31.35 26.53 -9.84
CA ILE A 599 31.27 27.17 -11.14
C ILE A 599 31.90 28.56 -11.02
N THR A 600 32.94 28.81 -11.81
CA THR A 600 33.65 30.09 -11.86
C THR A 600 33.45 30.74 -13.21
N GLY A 601 32.83 31.91 -13.22
CA GLY A 601 32.73 32.79 -14.37
C GLY A 601 33.40 34.14 -14.14
N THR A 602 33.46 34.97 -15.16
CA THR A 602 34.12 36.28 -15.11
C THR A 602 33.42 37.29 -14.20
N LEU A 603 32.14 37.10 -13.88
CA LEU A 603 31.35 37.99 -13.03
C LEU A 603 31.09 37.41 -11.63
N ARG A 604 31.05 36.09 -11.50
CA ARG A 604 30.64 35.40 -10.27
C ARG A 604 31.32 34.04 -10.13
N THR A 605 31.50 33.61 -8.89
CA THR A 605 31.78 32.21 -8.55
C THR A 605 30.72 31.73 -7.59
N MET A 606 30.22 30.51 -7.79
CA MET A 606 29.21 29.90 -6.93
C MET A 606 29.43 28.39 -6.85
N THR A 607 29.11 27.80 -5.69
CA THR A 607 29.09 26.36 -5.52
C THR A 607 27.65 25.87 -5.62
N VAL A 608 27.35 25.08 -6.65
CA VAL A 608 26.09 24.37 -6.79
C VAL A 608 26.22 22.98 -6.15
N GLY A 609 25.24 22.61 -5.33
CA GLY A 609 25.24 21.35 -4.59
C GLY A 609 24.11 20.41 -5.00
N LYS A 610 24.32 19.13 -4.70
CA LYS A 610 23.47 17.97 -5.02
C LYS A 610 23.42 17.61 -6.50
N GLU A 611 23.27 16.32 -6.75
CA GLU A 611 23.44 15.68 -8.06
C GLU A 611 22.51 16.27 -9.13
N LEU A 612 21.23 16.44 -8.79
CA LEU A 612 20.21 16.86 -9.74
C LEU A 612 20.39 18.32 -10.19
N GLU A 613 20.70 19.23 -9.27
CA GLU A 613 20.91 20.65 -9.62
C GLU A 613 22.13 20.83 -10.51
N ILE A 614 23.23 20.14 -10.20
CA ILE A 614 24.44 20.13 -11.03
C ILE A 614 24.08 19.72 -12.47
N ARG A 615 23.31 18.65 -12.63
CA ARG A 615 22.90 18.16 -13.96
C ARG A 615 21.98 19.15 -14.69
N ARG A 616 21.03 19.75 -13.96
CA ARG A 616 20.06 20.70 -14.53
C ARG A 616 20.72 21.99 -15.02
N TRP A 617 21.76 22.46 -14.33
CA TRP A 617 22.45 23.70 -14.65
C TRP A 617 23.43 23.55 -15.82
N LEU A 618 23.89 22.33 -16.10
CA LEU A 618 24.90 22.06 -17.12
C LEU A 618 24.32 21.51 -18.44
N SER A 619 23.01 21.34 -18.57
CA SER A 619 22.38 20.86 -19.81
C SER A 619 21.00 21.46 -20.05
N ARG A 620 20.67 21.75 -21.31
CA ARG A 620 19.33 22.21 -21.71
C ARG A 620 18.29 21.09 -21.66
N SER A 621 18.67 19.87 -21.98
CA SER A 621 17.81 18.69 -21.92
C SER A 621 18.03 17.95 -20.60
N HIS A 622 19.10 17.15 -20.54
CA HIS A 622 19.56 16.46 -19.34
C HIS A 622 21.06 16.19 -19.46
N LEU A 623 21.77 16.25 -18.34
CA LEU A 623 23.08 15.61 -18.20
C LEU A 623 22.84 14.21 -17.63
N TYR A 624 23.55 13.18 -18.10
CA TYR A 624 23.24 11.79 -17.69
C TYR A 624 23.45 11.55 -16.20
N SER A 625 24.54 12.07 -15.63
CA SER A 625 24.87 11.96 -14.20
C SER A 625 25.74 13.14 -13.75
N SER A 626 25.94 13.32 -12.44
CA SER A 626 27.00 14.20 -11.92
C SER A 626 28.35 13.48 -11.73
N ALA A 627 28.46 12.20 -12.09
CA ALA A 627 29.72 11.47 -12.06
C ALA A 627 30.52 11.77 -13.31
N PHE A 628 31.15 12.94 -13.35
CA PHE A 628 32.02 13.33 -14.47
C PHE A 628 33.32 13.96 -14.01
N VAL A 629 34.26 14.05 -14.95
CA VAL A 629 35.51 14.80 -14.85
C VAL A 629 35.59 15.81 -15.97
N VAL A 630 36.29 16.92 -15.68
CA VAL A 630 36.38 18.06 -16.60
C VAL A 630 37.77 18.08 -17.20
N GLU A 631 37.86 17.90 -18.51
CA GLU A 631 39.06 18.14 -19.29
C GLU A 631 38.92 19.47 -20.06
N ARG A 632 40.03 20.21 -20.20
CA ARG A 632 40.07 21.45 -20.99
C ARG A 632 40.65 21.14 -22.35
N GLY A 633 39.88 21.40 -23.41
CA GLY A 633 40.36 21.29 -24.79
C GLY A 633 41.37 22.40 -25.12
N ASP A 634 42.10 22.22 -26.23
CA ASP A 634 43.15 23.15 -26.67
C ASP A 634 42.60 24.57 -26.94
N GLU A 635 41.35 24.68 -27.37
CA GLU A 635 40.65 25.95 -27.63
C GLU A 635 39.88 26.48 -26.41
N GLY A 636 40.09 25.89 -25.22
CA GLY A 636 39.40 26.26 -24.00
C GLY A 636 37.98 25.68 -23.89
N GLU A 637 37.66 24.64 -24.65
CA GLU A 637 36.44 23.86 -24.52
C GLU A 637 36.38 23.13 -23.16
N PHE A 638 35.18 22.85 -22.68
CA PHE A 638 34.94 21.96 -21.53
C PHE A 638 34.51 20.60 -22.05
N ILE A 639 35.37 19.60 -21.89
CA ILE A 639 35.08 18.21 -22.25
C ILE A 639 34.73 17.48 -20.95
N LEU A 640 33.47 17.09 -20.81
CA LEU A 640 32.96 16.33 -19.68
C LEU A 640 32.97 14.85 -20.03
N HIS A 641 33.83 14.08 -19.37
CA HIS A 641 33.80 12.61 -19.43
C HIS A 641 33.06 12.11 -18.21
N GLY A 642 31.98 11.35 -18.39
CA GLY A 642 31.13 10.92 -17.30
C GLY A 642 30.75 9.46 -17.32
N ALA A 643 30.16 9.03 -16.23
CA ALA A 643 29.83 7.63 -15.95
C ALA A 643 28.37 7.50 -15.48
N GLY A 644 27.66 6.52 -16.04
CA GLY A 644 26.30 6.18 -15.64
C GLY A 644 25.23 7.21 -15.98
N TRP A 645 23.99 6.89 -15.63
CA TRP A 645 22.78 7.64 -15.94
C TRP A 645 21.75 7.58 -14.80
N GLY A 646 21.35 8.74 -14.29
CA GLY A 646 20.48 8.92 -13.12
C GLY A 646 21.32 9.24 -11.89
N HIS A 647 20.77 9.13 -10.69
CA HIS A 647 21.44 9.50 -9.42
C HIS A 647 22.33 8.41 -8.83
N GLY A 648 22.24 7.16 -9.29
CA GLY A 648 23.13 6.07 -8.92
C GLY A 648 22.91 5.46 -7.52
N VAL A 649 21.88 5.84 -6.80
CA VAL A 649 21.54 5.29 -5.47
C VAL A 649 20.57 4.12 -5.63
N GLY A 650 20.74 3.06 -4.83
CA GLY A 650 19.88 1.89 -4.85
C GLY A 650 19.99 1.09 -6.15
N LEU A 651 18.86 0.66 -6.71
CA LEU A 651 18.83 -0.30 -7.82
C LEU A 651 19.29 0.31 -9.14
N CYS A 652 20.27 -0.32 -9.79
CA CYS A 652 20.66 -0.03 -11.17
C CYS A 652 19.78 -0.85 -12.13
N GLN A 653 18.90 -0.22 -12.92
CA GLN A 653 17.95 -0.94 -13.78
C GLN A 653 18.67 -1.82 -14.82
N ILE A 654 19.68 -1.29 -15.50
CA ILE A 654 20.44 -2.04 -16.52
C ILE A 654 21.26 -3.17 -15.87
N GLY A 655 21.91 -2.90 -14.73
CA GLY A 655 22.66 -3.93 -14.01
C GLY A 655 21.76 -5.06 -13.51
N ALA A 656 20.60 -4.73 -12.93
CA ALA A 656 19.59 -5.67 -12.50
C ALA A 656 19.02 -6.50 -13.67
N ALA A 657 18.87 -5.90 -14.86
CA ALA A 657 18.47 -6.62 -16.07
C ALA A 657 19.51 -7.67 -16.48
N VAL A 658 20.79 -7.29 -16.49
CA VAL A 658 21.89 -8.21 -16.83
C VAL A 658 21.96 -9.33 -15.80
N MET A 659 21.84 -9.02 -14.50
CA MET A 659 21.74 -10.05 -13.45
C MET A 659 20.55 -11.00 -13.72
N ALA A 660 19.37 -10.49 -14.03
CA ALA A 660 18.22 -11.34 -14.35
C ALA A 660 18.49 -12.24 -15.58
N SER A 661 19.13 -11.71 -16.63
CA SER A 661 19.52 -12.45 -17.82
C SER A 661 20.60 -13.50 -17.57
N GLU A 662 21.46 -13.29 -16.57
CA GLU A 662 22.45 -14.28 -16.11
C GLU A 662 21.87 -15.33 -15.15
N GLY A 663 20.58 -15.24 -14.82
CA GLY A 663 19.85 -16.23 -14.03
C GLY A 663 19.78 -15.95 -12.53
N TYR A 664 20.15 -14.74 -12.09
CA TYR A 664 19.94 -14.32 -10.70
C TYR A 664 18.46 -14.08 -10.42
N ASP A 665 17.96 -14.57 -9.29
CA ASP A 665 16.60 -14.30 -8.86
C ASP A 665 16.44 -12.88 -8.31
N TYR A 666 15.20 -12.38 -8.29
CA TYR A 666 14.88 -11.02 -7.87
C TYR A 666 15.32 -10.72 -6.44
N ARG A 667 15.32 -11.72 -5.54
CA ARG A 667 15.77 -11.53 -4.15
C ARG A 667 17.28 -11.34 -4.08
N THR A 668 18.04 -12.01 -4.93
CA THR A 668 19.49 -11.84 -5.06
C THR A 668 19.81 -10.48 -5.67
N ILE A 669 19.08 -10.06 -6.69
CA ILE A 669 19.16 -8.72 -7.28
C ILE A 669 18.91 -7.65 -6.21
N LEU A 670 17.82 -7.75 -5.45
CA LEU A 670 17.48 -6.79 -4.41
C LEU A 670 18.53 -6.74 -3.29
N ARG A 671 19.05 -7.88 -2.82
CA ARG A 671 20.11 -7.90 -1.81
C ARG A 671 21.45 -7.34 -2.29
N HIS A 672 21.68 -7.35 -3.61
CA HIS A 672 22.88 -6.75 -4.20
C HIS A 672 22.80 -5.22 -4.21
N TYR A 673 21.64 -4.65 -4.53
CA TYR A 673 21.46 -3.19 -4.60
C TYR A 673 21.01 -2.54 -3.29
N PHE A 674 20.38 -3.31 -2.40
CA PHE A 674 19.97 -2.88 -1.07
C PHE A 674 20.72 -3.70 -0.02
N ASN A 675 21.97 -3.29 0.23
CA ASN A 675 22.88 -3.97 1.16
C ASN A 675 22.29 -4.01 2.57
N ASN A 676 22.49 -5.07 3.35
CA ASN A 676 21.93 -5.19 4.71
C ASN A 676 20.39 -5.10 4.80
N ALA A 677 19.67 -5.08 3.68
CA ALA A 677 18.23 -5.03 3.68
C ALA A 677 17.62 -6.41 3.91
N ASP A 678 16.44 -6.42 4.53
CA ASP A 678 15.61 -7.60 4.63
C ASP A 678 14.45 -7.52 3.64
N ILE A 679 14.08 -8.65 3.04
CA ILE A 679 12.98 -8.75 2.08
C ILE A 679 11.95 -9.66 2.70
N ARG A 680 10.79 -9.11 3.06
CA ARG A 680 9.71 -9.85 3.70
C ARG A 680 8.36 -9.43 3.14
N ALA A 681 7.40 -10.34 3.19
CA ALA A 681 6.00 -9.99 3.01
C ALA A 681 5.60 -9.00 4.12
N CYS A 682 5.38 -7.76 3.72
CA CYS A 682 4.79 -6.72 4.53
C CYS A 682 3.33 -7.04 4.73
N LEU A 683 3.01 -7.29 5.98
CA LEU A 683 1.65 -7.47 6.43
C LEU A 683 1.17 -6.09 6.96
N ILE A 684 1.82 -5.46 7.94
CA ILE A 684 1.40 -4.18 8.55
C ILE A 684 2.47 -3.10 8.32
N ILE A 685 2.06 -1.86 8.03
CA ILE A 685 2.91 -0.66 8.19
C ILE A 685 2.22 0.22 9.21
N ASN A 686 2.86 0.43 10.37
CA ASN A 686 2.33 1.37 11.35
C ASN A 686 2.60 2.82 10.92
N VAL A 687 1.97 3.78 11.62
CA VAL A 687 2.12 5.23 11.37
C VAL A 687 3.59 5.70 11.46
N ALA A 688 4.47 4.92 12.09
CA ALA A 688 5.91 5.21 12.18
C ALA A 688 6.74 4.54 11.06
N GLY A 689 6.12 4.01 10.01
CA GLY A 689 6.81 3.38 8.88
C GLY A 689 7.53 2.06 9.22
N ARG A 690 7.24 1.45 10.38
CA ARG A 690 7.79 0.16 10.78
C ARG A 690 6.87 -0.98 10.36
N VAL A 691 7.48 -2.03 9.82
CA VAL A 691 6.76 -3.25 9.49
C VAL A 691 6.60 -4.12 10.74
N VAL A 692 5.35 -4.49 11.04
CA VAL A 692 4.98 -5.27 12.25
C VAL A 692 4.56 -6.68 11.88
#